data_AF-G0QL25-F1
#
_entry.id   AF-G0QL25-F1
#
_cell.length_a   1.000
_cell.length_b   1.000
_cell.length_c   1.000
_cell.angle_alpha   90.00
_cell.angle_beta   90.00
_cell.angle_gamma   90.00
#
_symmetry.space_group_name_H-M   'P 1'
#
loop_
_entity.id
_entity.type
_entity.pdbx_description
1 polymer ?
#
loop_
_entity_poly.entity_id
_entity_poly.type
_entity_poly.pdbx_seq_one_letter_code
_entity_poly.pdbx_strand_id
1 'polypeptide(L)'
;MSSNWLEQTRLCYESIELLDKVIIDLLFEKLDNPKDQVIIDNKVRNIIEMKQSKCLDLLILINDTDGAKNEEMQILSGQKSLTAGSRQPDVWFNFQQRLKDIKEFHKKYQNSTIQQIDKEFYLKNVFAPPYSEPKFTADEGNGKYVDMNVLYQEFLNFDLKKRMWLQTKNIIQEIMLDFFLKVQPLTDFQIIEKQIEQDFEYRWKEGTVNGWEKTDFEEKNQDERLFCQACQRLFKNESIFVHHLEGKKHKKNAKINEKYDQKINNNNNNNNNNNNNNNNNNYNYNNNEDDSKKETLAKLESFSIGLKQQLSEIIQETINQVKKRQTRTYQEIEAENTMEKVNNVQSESEDDEMPYNPKNVPLGPDGKPIPYWLYKLHGLGIEYKCEICGNFSYWGRRAFEKHFNEWRHSYGMKCLKIPNTVHFKEITSTKDALALHHKLSMESEYAQFNIETEEEFEDSEGNILNKKTYNDLKKQGLFQKTAILVKQLVLTLFISQIKSNETELIEGIKLIQMKTAYVIDDILQFLKSMEIQVQNEIQHTDEEIVRKTNEYTQEISILEKEDQEKKVKCLEYQNDLKEVEEQYNKLQEYILWLEQKISNNNLKIEDYHNERCEAHQMWIEFLRTSQNMVNFLEFLKEAVSNYSFIQISKINAVLARYKNDDNEFGIPTSEKLTVMLLELQQLNLKEDSEKYSDVAQSLNKERLRTDEEIGVGHIDNDKDYIDLEKFQGEDRRNVKYYKEQLIELIEKMEHNIKKQIQTRIDEEIKLNDDIAEFIIILEKELRTLNKELQEQKEVNENIKSIISNLKSLLEECDSHTSSYTVKIYEIKKQLEYYISSKNTYKQSLVVEYGEIKEITKLYEQNIAQTGIQYKAHYDDIINTNYANPNAQLYDRQLLNQYDSYRNPEDLEQKVQGVINVQQP
;
A
#
# COMPACT_ATOMS: atom_id res chain seq x y z
N MET A 1 9.09 -14.66 37.58
CA MET A 1 8.16 -13.76 38.29
C MET A 1 6.93 -14.57 38.67
N SER A 2 6.28 -14.26 39.78
CA SER A 2 5.06 -14.96 40.20
C SER A 2 3.96 -14.78 39.15
N SER A 3 3.21 -15.85 38.89
CA SER A 3 2.07 -15.85 37.97
C SER A 3 0.79 -15.29 38.60
N ASN A 4 0.91 -14.61 39.75
CA ASN A 4 -0.25 -14.15 40.50
C ASN A 4 -0.68 -12.79 39.96
N TRP A 5 -1.98 -12.63 39.74
CA TRP A 5 -2.58 -11.40 39.23
C TRP A 5 -2.28 -10.21 40.15
N LEU A 6 -2.34 -10.38 41.47
CA LEU A 6 -2.01 -9.32 42.43
C LEU A 6 -0.58 -8.79 42.28
N GLU A 7 0.40 -9.68 42.12
CA GLU A 7 1.80 -9.27 42.00
C GLU A 7 2.11 -8.69 40.62
N GLN A 8 1.49 -9.22 39.55
CA GLN A 8 1.60 -8.63 38.21
C GLN A 8 0.99 -7.23 38.18
N THR A 9 -0.16 -7.04 38.83
CA THR A 9 -0.81 -5.73 38.96
C THR A 9 0.08 -4.75 39.75
N ARG A 10 0.63 -5.19 40.89
CA ARG A 10 1.57 -4.38 41.70
C ARG A 10 2.80 -3.97 40.89
N LEU A 11 3.42 -4.91 40.16
CA LEU A 11 4.60 -4.66 39.32
C LEU A 11 4.30 -3.67 38.19
N CYS A 12 3.11 -3.72 37.58
CA CYS A 12 2.71 -2.76 36.56
C CYS A 12 2.56 -1.35 37.16
N TYR A 13 1.87 -1.20 38.31
CA TYR A 13 1.77 0.08 39.01
C TYR A 13 3.12 0.62 39.44
N GLU A 14 3.99 -0.22 40.01
CA GLU A 14 5.35 0.17 40.39
C GLU A 14 6.15 0.63 39.18
N SER A 15 6.07 -0.08 38.05
CA SER A 15 6.75 0.30 36.81
C SER A 15 6.24 1.65 36.28
N ILE A 16 4.93 1.88 36.30
CA ILE A 16 4.32 3.15 35.87
C ILE A 16 4.82 4.31 36.75
N GLU A 17 4.84 4.13 38.08
CA GLU A 17 5.33 5.15 39.02
C GLU A 17 6.83 5.43 38.84
N LEU A 18 7.63 4.39 38.57
CA LEU A 18 9.06 4.55 38.27
C LEU A 18 9.27 5.30 36.96
N LEU A 19 8.52 4.99 35.90
CA LEU A 19 8.59 5.69 34.62
C LEU A 19 8.18 7.16 34.77
N ASP A 20 7.18 7.47 35.60
CA ASP A 20 6.81 8.85 35.92
C ASP A 20 7.94 9.62 36.62
N LYS A 21 8.60 8.99 37.60
CA LYS A 21 9.78 9.59 38.25
C LYS A 21 10.91 9.84 37.26
N VAL A 22 11.13 8.93 36.31
CA VAL A 22 12.15 9.10 35.26
C VAL A 22 11.79 10.25 34.32
N ILE A 23 10.53 10.40 33.92
CA ILE A 23 10.07 11.55 33.12
C ILE A 23 10.34 12.86 33.89
N ILE A 24 10.00 12.90 35.18
CA ILE A 24 10.24 14.07 36.03
C ILE A 24 11.74 14.38 36.09
N ASP A 25 12.59 13.37 36.37
CA ASP A 25 14.05 13.56 36.43
C ASP A 25 14.60 14.10 35.09
N LEU A 26 14.13 13.59 33.94
CA LEU A 26 14.52 14.06 32.61
C LEU A 26 14.04 15.49 32.29
N LEU A 27 12.81 15.85 32.69
CA LEU A 27 12.26 17.19 32.45
C LEU A 27 12.92 18.27 33.32
N PHE A 28 13.43 17.89 34.49
CA PHE A 28 14.15 18.79 35.39
C PHE A 28 15.68 18.75 35.21
N GLU A 29 16.18 17.93 34.29
CA GLU A 29 17.61 17.85 33.97
C GLU A 29 18.09 19.21 33.43
N LYS A 30 19.07 19.81 34.11
CA LYS A 30 19.68 21.05 33.64
C LYS A 30 20.70 20.72 32.56
N LEU A 31 20.38 21.05 31.33
CA LEU A 31 21.30 20.92 30.21
C LEU A 31 22.34 22.03 30.21
N ASP A 32 23.61 21.66 30.12
CA ASP A 32 24.70 22.59 29.86
C ASP A 32 24.68 23.13 28.43
N ASN A 33 24.14 22.34 27.50
CA ASN A 33 24.03 22.69 26.10
C ASN A 33 22.58 22.54 25.60
N PRO A 34 21.94 23.61 25.10
CA PRO A 34 20.59 23.57 24.54
C PRO A 34 20.42 22.56 23.39
N LYS A 35 21.51 22.12 22.77
CA LYS A 35 21.51 21.12 21.67
C LYS A 35 21.14 19.71 22.13
N ASP A 36 21.25 19.42 23.42
CA ASP A 36 20.94 18.09 23.96
C ASP A 36 19.46 17.94 24.34
N GLN A 37 18.69 19.04 24.24
CA GLN A 37 17.25 19.07 24.52
C GLN A 37 16.49 18.08 23.63
N VAL A 38 16.84 18.01 22.34
CA VAL A 38 16.20 17.10 21.39
C VAL A 38 16.43 15.63 21.79
N ILE A 39 17.59 15.31 22.36
CA ILE A 39 17.90 13.96 22.84
C ILE A 39 17.09 13.66 24.11
N ILE A 40 16.99 14.61 25.04
CA ILE A 40 16.12 14.49 26.23
C ILE A 40 14.66 14.30 25.83
N ASP A 41 14.15 15.10 24.90
CA ASP A 41 12.76 14.99 24.45
C ASP A 41 12.48 13.63 23.81
N ASN A 42 13.45 13.06 23.08
CA ASN A 42 13.35 11.69 22.57
C ASN A 42 13.42 10.63 23.67
N LYS A 43 14.24 10.84 24.72
CA LYS A 43 14.23 9.97 25.90
C LYS A 43 12.87 9.98 26.57
N VAL A 44 12.29 11.17 26.77
CA VAL A 44 10.95 11.35 27.37
C VAL A 44 9.89 10.67 26.50
N ARG A 45 9.92 10.84 25.17
CA ARG A 45 9.00 10.13 24.26
C ARG A 45 9.07 8.62 24.45
N ASN A 46 10.27 8.02 24.44
CA ASN A 46 10.43 6.58 24.62
C ASN A 46 9.90 6.10 25.99
N ILE A 47 10.13 6.87 27.06
CA ILE A 47 9.59 6.55 28.39
C ILE A 47 8.07 6.66 28.44
N ILE A 48 7.47 7.65 27.76
CA ILE A 48 6.01 7.78 27.62
C ILE A 48 5.44 6.55 26.89
N GLU A 49 6.06 6.11 25.79
CA GLU A 49 5.65 4.91 25.05
C GLU A 49 5.76 3.64 25.92
N MET A 50 6.86 3.49 26.68
CA MET A 50 7.00 2.41 27.67
C MET A 50 5.89 2.47 28.72
N LYS A 51 5.55 3.67 29.22
CA LYS A 51 4.48 3.87 30.21
C LYS A 51 3.13 3.51 29.63
N GLN A 52 2.81 3.96 28.41
CA GLN A 52 1.57 3.62 27.71
C GLN A 52 1.43 2.11 27.53
N SER A 53 2.50 1.41 27.14
CA SER A 53 2.52 -0.05 27.06
C SER A 53 2.23 -0.69 28.43
N LYS A 54 2.81 -0.19 29.53
CA LYS A 54 2.51 -0.69 30.88
C LYS A 54 1.10 -0.38 31.36
N CYS A 55 0.55 0.77 30.99
CA CYS A 55 -0.85 1.10 31.24
C CYS A 55 -1.78 0.14 30.49
N LEU A 56 -1.43 -0.23 29.25
CA LEU A 56 -2.20 -1.19 28.46
C LEU A 56 -2.14 -2.61 29.07
N ASP A 57 -0.95 -3.08 29.46
CA ASP A 57 -0.78 -4.33 30.21
C ASP A 57 -1.66 -4.34 31.48
N LEU A 58 -1.65 -3.23 32.23
CA LEU A 58 -2.46 -3.07 33.44
C LEU A 58 -3.96 -3.07 33.16
N LEU A 59 -4.42 -2.42 32.08
CA LEU A 59 -5.83 -2.42 31.68
C LEU A 59 -6.31 -3.83 31.35
N ILE A 60 -5.51 -4.62 30.65
CA ILE A 60 -5.81 -6.03 30.35
C ILE A 60 -5.97 -6.82 31.67
N LEU A 61 -5.03 -6.66 32.60
CA LEU A 61 -5.09 -7.33 33.91
C LEU A 61 -6.31 -6.89 34.75
N ILE A 62 -6.67 -5.61 34.74
CA ILE A 62 -7.81 -5.08 35.52
C ILE A 62 -9.15 -5.54 34.93
N ASN A 63 -9.27 -5.52 33.60
CA ASN A 63 -10.46 -5.92 32.85
C ASN A 63 -10.70 -7.44 32.90
N ASP A 64 -9.73 -8.22 33.37
CA ASP A 64 -9.84 -9.66 33.63
C ASP A 64 -10.28 -10.46 32.40
N THR A 65 -9.69 -10.17 31.24
CA THR A 65 -10.07 -10.81 29.97
C THR A 65 -9.87 -12.33 29.98
N ASP A 66 -8.94 -12.84 30.79
CA ASP A 66 -8.61 -14.26 30.95
C ASP A 66 -9.28 -14.92 32.17
N GLY A 67 -10.01 -14.15 33.00
CA GLY A 67 -10.65 -14.65 34.22
C GLY A 67 -9.68 -14.95 35.37
N ALA A 68 -8.39 -14.65 35.22
CA ALA A 68 -7.36 -14.96 36.20
C ALA A 68 -7.55 -14.21 37.53
N LYS A 69 -8.03 -12.96 37.48
CA LYS A 69 -8.36 -12.18 38.69
C LYS A 69 -9.53 -12.82 39.42
N ASN A 70 -10.61 -13.16 38.72
CA ASN A 70 -11.77 -13.81 39.33
C ASN A 70 -11.40 -15.16 39.95
N GLU A 71 -10.58 -15.96 39.26
CA GLU A 71 -10.08 -17.22 39.79
C GLU A 71 -9.20 -17.02 41.04
N GLU A 72 -8.27 -16.07 41.00
CA GLU A 72 -7.40 -15.77 42.14
C GLU A 72 -8.22 -15.28 43.35
N MET A 73 -9.21 -14.42 43.12
CA MET A 73 -10.11 -13.90 44.15
C MET A 73 -10.98 -15.00 44.77
N GLN A 74 -11.46 -15.97 44.00
CA GLN A 74 -12.20 -17.14 44.51
C GLN A 74 -11.30 -18.06 45.37
N ILE A 75 -10.01 -18.17 45.03
CA ILE A 75 -9.04 -18.92 45.84
C ILE A 75 -8.76 -18.17 47.15
N LEU A 76 -8.57 -16.85 47.11
CA LEU A 76 -8.32 -16.02 48.29
C LEU A 76 -9.53 -15.94 49.22
N SER A 77 -10.75 -15.87 48.67
CA SER A 77 -12.00 -15.89 49.44
C SER A 77 -12.35 -17.28 50.00
N GLY A 78 -11.55 -18.30 49.67
CA GLY A 78 -11.78 -19.67 50.11
C GLY A 78 -13.03 -20.27 49.47
N GLN A 79 -13.49 -19.77 48.31
CA GLN A 79 -14.59 -20.35 47.52
C GLN A 79 -14.09 -21.47 46.58
N LYS A 80 -12.82 -21.41 46.17
CA LYS A 80 -12.15 -22.40 45.34
C LYS A 80 -10.91 -22.96 46.06
N SER A 81 -10.69 -24.26 46.01
CA SER A 81 -9.51 -24.91 46.63
C SER A 81 -8.34 -24.97 45.63
N LEU A 82 -7.11 -24.76 46.12
CA LEU A 82 -5.88 -24.88 45.31
C LEU A 82 -5.60 -26.31 44.84
N THR A 83 -6.18 -27.33 45.47
CA THR A 83 -5.96 -28.74 45.14
C THR A 83 -7.21 -29.36 44.56
N ALA A 84 -7.13 -29.87 43.32
CA ALA A 84 -8.22 -30.59 42.66
C ALA A 84 -8.51 -31.91 43.40
N GLY A 85 -9.65 -31.96 44.08
CA GLY A 85 -10.18 -33.16 44.73
C GLY A 85 -9.60 -33.43 46.12
N SER A 86 -10.34 -33.05 47.18
CA SER A 86 -10.49 -33.78 48.47
C SER A 86 -10.61 -32.94 49.76
N ARG A 87 -10.75 -31.60 49.72
CA ARG A 87 -11.11 -30.81 50.91
C ARG A 87 -12.13 -29.70 50.62
N GLN A 88 -12.97 -29.41 51.61
CA GLN A 88 -13.84 -28.23 51.61
C GLN A 88 -12.98 -26.97 51.38
N PRO A 89 -13.45 -26.02 50.57
CA PRO A 89 -12.76 -24.74 50.38
C PRO A 89 -12.56 -24.02 51.73
N ASP A 90 -11.32 -23.71 52.09
CA ASP A 90 -10.96 -23.04 53.35
C ASP A 90 -9.91 -21.96 53.10
N VAL A 91 -10.24 -20.73 53.51
CA VAL A 91 -9.40 -19.54 53.41
C VAL A 91 -8.03 -19.78 54.06
N TRP A 92 -8.01 -20.38 55.25
CA TRP A 92 -6.79 -20.57 56.02
C TRP A 92 -5.86 -21.59 55.37
N PHE A 93 -6.42 -22.69 54.85
CA PHE A 93 -5.64 -23.68 54.12
C PHE A 93 -5.02 -23.07 52.86
N ASN A 94 -5.80 -22.33 52.06
CA ASN A 94 -5.31 -21.70 50.84
C ASN A 94 -4.18 -20.69 51.12
N PHE A 95 -4.33 -19.88 52.17
CA PHE A 95 -3.30 -18.93 52.60
C PHE A 95 -2.00 -19.63 53.02
N GLN A 96 -2.09 -20.68 53.85
CA GLN A 96 -0.93 -21.42 54.34
C GLN A 96 -0.19 -22.13 53.21
N GLN A 97 -0.92 -22.68 52.23
CA GLN A 97 -0.32 -23.32 51.07
C GLN A 97 0.46 -22.31 50.22
N ARG A 98 -0.12 -21.14 49.91
CA ARG A 98 0.59 -20.07 49.19
C ARG A 98 1.83 -19.58 49.94
N LEU A 99 1.73 -19.40 51.25
CA LEU A 99 2.86 -18.99 52.08
C LEU A 99 3.99 -20.03 52.05
N LYS A 100 3.64 -21.32 52.03
CA LYS A 100 4.61 -22.41 51.89
C LYS A 100 5.30 -22.35 50.53
N ASP A 101 4.55 -22.18 49.44
CA ASP A 101 5.10 -22.08 48.08
C ASP A 101 6.06 -20.89 47.94
N ILE A 102 5.73 -19.73 48.52
CA ILE A 102 6.60 -18.54 48.56
C ILE A 102 7.89 -18.84 49.35
N LYS A 103 7.79 -19.48 50.53
CA LYS A 103 8.96 -19.84 51.34
C LYS A 103 9.87 -20.83 50.61
N GLU A 104 9.30 -21.82 49.90
CA GLU A 104 10.05 -22.77 49.09
C GLU A 104 10.76 -22.08 47.91
N PHE A 105 10.08 -21.12 47.25
CA PHE A 105 10.68 -20.30 46.21
C PHE A 105 11.89 -19.51 46.74
N HIS A 106 11.74 -18.76 47.84
CA HIS A 106 12.85 -18.00 48.42
C HIS A 106 14.01 -18.88 48.90
N LYS A 107 13.71 -20.08 49.40
CA LYS A 107 14.74 -21.07 49.77
C LYS A 107 15.51 -21.58 48.54
N LYS A 108 14.84 -21.72 47.38
CA LYS A 108 15.46 -22.18 46.13
C LYS A 108 16.36 -21.12 45.49
N TYR A 109 16.00 -19.84 45.58
CA TYR A 109 16.67 -18.75 44.86
C TYR A 109 17.56 -17.85 45.74
N GLN A 110 17.97 -18.33 46.92
CA GLN A 110 18.69 -17.57 47.95
C GLN A 110 20.03 -16.95 47.50
N ASN A 111 20.66 -17.48 46.45
CA ASN A 111 21.97 -17.03 45.92
C ASN A 111 21.89 -16.34 44.54
N SER A 112 20.69 -15.94 44.10
CA SER A 112 20.51 -15.34 42.77
C SER A 112 20.73 -13.83 42.86
N THR A 113 21.62 -13.27 42.04
CA THR A 113 21.76 -11.82 41.90
C THR A 113 20.53 -11.28 41.17
N ILE A 114 19.57 -10.73 41.91
CA ILE A 114 18.37 -10.12 41.32
C ILE A 114 18.76 -8.74 40.80
N GLN A 115 18.61 -8.50 39.50
CA GLN A 115 18.69 -7.15 38.95
C GLN A 115 17.54 -6.33 39.56
N GLN A 116 17.87 -5.26 40.27
CA GLN A 116 16.89 -4.32 40.76
C GLN A 116 16.43 -3.47 39.58
N ILE A 117 15.12 -3.49 39.31
CA ILE A 117 14.49 -2.59 38.34
C ILE A 117 14.19 -1.32 39.11
N ASP A 118 15.08 -0.34 38.97
CA ASP A 118 14.96 0.98 39.58
C ASP A 118 14.93 2.07 38.50
N LYS A 119 14.94 3.33 38.93
CA LYS A 119 14.94 4.47 38.00
C LYS A 119 16.19 4.50 37.10
N GLU A 120 17.34 4.10 37.65
CA GLU A 120 18.60 4.05 36.88
C GLU A 120 18.57 2.98 35.80
N PHE A 121 17.91 1.85 36.06
CA PHE A 121 17.69 0.83 35.05
C PHE A 121 16.95 1.39 33.83
N TYR A 122 15.87 2.14 34.03
CA TYR A 122 15.13 2.74 32.91
C TYR A 122 15.97 3.79 32.20
N LEU A 123 16.67 4.67 32.93
CA LEU A 123 17.55 5.70 32.35
C LEU A 123 18.68 5.12 31.49
N LYS A 124 19.32 4.03 31.92
CA LYS A 124 20.40 3.38 31.17
C LYS A 124 19.90 2.64 29.94
N ASN A 125 18.63 2.22 29.93
CA ASN A 125 18.05 1.39 28.87
C ASN A 125 16.99 2.12 28.03
N VAL A 126 16.89 3.45 28.08
CA VAL A 126 15.89 4.22 27.32
C VAL A 126 15.99 3.98 25.80
N PHE A 127 17.20 3.78 25.30
CA PHE A 127 17.48 3.50 23.89
C PHE A 127 17.77 2.03 23.61
N ALA A 128 17.45 1.13 24.54
CA ALA A 128 17.53 -0.30 24.27
C ALA A 128 16.44 -0.70 23.25
N PRO A 129 16.69 -1.71 22.40
CA PRO A 129 15.69 -2.20 21.45
C PRO A 129 14.35 -2.54 22.16
N PRO A 130 13.19 -2.15 21.59
CA PRO A 130 12.96 -1.69 20.21
C PRO A 130 13.27 -0.21 19.95
N TYR A 131 13.62 0.57 20.96
CA TYR A 131 13.93 1.99 20.82
C TYR A 131 15.34 2.21 20.30
N SER A 132 15.62 3.41 19.80
CA SER A 132 16.96 3.81 19.37
C SER A 132 17.16 5.31 19.49
N GLU A 133 18.41 5.71 19.65
CA GLU A 133 18.78 7.13 19.66
C GLU A 133 18.57 7.76 18.28
N PRO A 134 17.95 8.96 18.20
CA PRO A 134 17.73 9.64 16.93
C PRO A 134 19.06 9.95 16.24
N LYS A 135 19.17 9.61 14.96
CA LYS A 135 20.38 9.87 14.18
C LYS A 135 20.24 11.19 13.43
N PHE A 136 21.13 12.12 13.76
CA PHE A 136 21.28 13.38 13.03
C PHE A 136 22.52 13.35 12.14
N THR A 137 22.42 14.00 10.98
CA THR A 137 23.61 14.25 10.16
C THR A 137 24.45 15.37 10.80
N ALA A 138 25.74 15.45 10.43
CA ALA A 138 26.60 16.52 10.92
C ALA A 138 26.08 17.91 10.55
N ASP A 139 25.45 18.05 9.37
CA ASP A 139 24.88 19.30 8.91
C ASP A 139 23.55 19.65 9.59
N GLU A 140 22.81 18.67 10.13
CA GLU A 140 21.59 18.90 10.94
C GLU A 140 21.90 19.45 12.34
N GLY A 141 23.09 19.19 12.87
CA GLY A 141 23.57 19.74 14.14
C GLY A 141 22.64 19.48 15.34
N ASN A 142 22.20 18.22 15.50
CA ASN A 142 21.25 17.76 16.53
C ASN A 142 19.90 18.49 16.50
N GLY A 143 19.35 18.69 15.29
CA GLY A 143 18.02 19.28 15.09
C GLY A 143 18.00 20.81 14.94
N LYS A 144 19.17 21.45 14.95
CA LYS A 144 19.27 22.91 14.77
C LYS A 144 19.05 23.35 13.33
N TYR A 145 19.45 22.53 12.37
CA TYR A 145 19.32 22.80 10.94
C TYR A 145 18.70 21.61 10.23
N VAL A 146 18.10 21.85 9.07
CA VAL A 146 17.63 20.79 8.17
C VAL A 146 18.66 20.59 7.07
N ASP A 147 19.12 19.35 6.85
CA ASP A 147 20.00 19.05 5.72
C ASP A 147 19.19 19.00 4.41
N MET A 148 19.13 20.13 3.72
CA MET A 148 18.50 20.27 2.41
C MET A 148 19.47 20.01 1.25
N ASN A 149 20.74 19.66 1.52
CA ASN A 149 21.75 19.53 0.46
C ASN A 149 21.47 18.29 -0.42
N VAL A 150 20.99 17.20 0.16
CA VAL A 150 20.56 16.00 -0.59
C VAL A 150 19.48 16.38 -1.60
N LEU A 151 18.44 17.08 -1.15
CA LEU A 151 17.34 17.57 -1.99
C LEU A 151 17.83 18.57 -3.05
N TYR A 152 18.81 19.41 -2.73
CA TYR A 152 19.41 20.33 -3.70
C TYR A 152 20.13 19.58 -4.83
N GLN A 153 20.86 18.50 -4.55
CA GLN A 153 21.50 17.68 -5.59
C GLN A 153 20.46 16.97 -6.47
N GLU A 154 19.37 16.46 -5.89
CA GLU A 154 18.26 15.89 -6.65
C GLU A 154 17.57 16.95 -7.52
N PHE A 155 17.36 18.15 -6.98
CA PHE A 155 16.82 19.28 -7.71
C PHE A 155 17.71 19.68 -8.90
N LEU A 156 19.03 19.66 -8.76
CA LEU A 156 19.94 19.92 -9.89
C LEU A 156 19.86 18.84 -10.98
N ASN A 157 19.61 17.60 -10.59
CA ASN A 157 19.43 16.47 -11.50
C ASN A 157 18.02 16.38 -12.11
N PHE A 158 17.13 17.32 -11.77
CA PHE A 158 15.74 17.32 -12.19
C PHE A 158 15.57 17.67 -13.68
N ASP A 159 15.01 16.74 -14.47
CA ASP A 159 14.63 16.98 -15.86
C ASP A 159 13.12 17.25 -15.97
N LEU A 160 12.76 18.51 -16.27
CA LEU A 160 11.40 18.99 -16.49
C LEU A 160 10.61 18.14 -17.51
N LYS A 161 11.28 17.42 -18.41
CA LYS A 161 10.63 16.62 -19.48
C LYS A 161 10.18 15.24 -19.03
N LYS A 162 10.68 14.70 -17.91
CA LYS A 162 10.44 13.30 -17.49
C LYS A 162 9.34 13.10 -16.44
N ARG A 163 8.55 14.13 -16.11
CA ARG A 163 7.49 14.05 -15.07
C ARG A 163 7.97 13.45 -13.74
N MET A 164 9.24 13.66 -13.36
CA MET A 164 9.80 13.20 -12.08
C MET A 164 9.34 14.02 -10.86
N TRP A 165 8.50 15.06 -11.07
CA TRP A 165 8.05 15.98 -10.02
C TRP A 165 7.37 15.30 -8.83
N LEU A 166 6.57 14.27 -9.10
CA LEU A 166 5.90 13.45 -8.07
C LEU A 166 6.91 12.73 -7.17
N GLN A 167 7.99 12.19 -7.75
CA GLN A 167 9.02 11.46 -7.00
C GLN A 167 9.80 12.41 -6.09
N THR A 168 10.22 13.57 -6.61
CA THR A 168 10.96 14.57 -5.81
C THR A 168 10.11 15.14 -4.68
N LYS A 169 8.80 15.35 -4.89
CA LYS A 169 7.89 15.87 -3.84
C LYS A 169 7.67 14.87 -2.70
N ASN A 170 7.56 13.58 -3.02
CA ASN A 170 7.47 12.53 -2.00
C ASN A 170 8.75 12.45 -1.15
N ILE A 171 9.93 12.54 -1.77
CA ILE A 171 11.22 12.53 -1.05
C ILE A 171 11.33 13.73 -0.11
N ILE A 172 10.91 14.92 -0.54
CA ILE A 172 10.88 16.12 0.33
C ILE A 172 10.00 15.87 1.55
N GLN A 173 8.80 15.33 1.36
CA GLN A 173 7.87 15.05 2.44
C GLN A 173 8.43 14.03 3.43
N GLU A 174 9.01 12.93 2.94
CA GLU A 174 9.62 11.89 3.78
C GLU A 174 10.76 12.44 4.64
N ILE A 175 11.68 13.20 4.04
CA ILE A 175 12.81 13.81 4.76
C ILE A 175 12.32 14.84 5.79
N MET A 176 11.37 15.70 5.40
CA MET A 176 10.84 16.71 6.32
C MET A 176 10.04 16.10 7.47
N LEU A 177 9.30 15.03 7.21
CA LEU A 177 8.53 14.32 8.24
C LEU A 177 9.45 13.57 9.21
N ASP A 178 10.44 12.83 8.70
CA ASP A 178 11.44 12.15 9.53
C ASP A 178 12.19 13.16 10.41
N PHE A 179 12.60 14.29 9.83
CA PHE A 179 13.25 15.36 10.58
C PHE A 179 12.32 15.97 11.65
N PHE A 180 11.07 16.26 11.30
CA PHE A 180 10.08 16.80 12.23
C PHE A 180 9.88 15.88 13.44
N LEU A 181 9.68 14.58 13.22
CA LEU A 181 9.47 13.60 14.28
C LEU A 181 10.72 13.43 15.17
N LYS A 182 11.92 13.60 14.62
CA LYS A 182 13.18 13.58 15.39
C LYS A 182 13.34 14.81 16.28
N VAL A 183 12.98 16.00 15.78
CA VAL A 183 13.21 17.28 16.50
C VAL A 183 12.10 17.62 17.48
N GLN A 184 10.85 17.25 17.18
CA GLN A 184 9.69 17.53 18.02
C GLN A 184 8.95 16.24 18.42
N PRO A 185 9.63 15.28 19.08
CA PRO A 185 9.09 13.95 19.36
C PRO A 185 7.90 13.97 20.36
N LEU A 186 7.79 15.01 21.19
CA LEU A 186 6.70 15.15 22.17
C LEU A 186 5.43 15.75 21.58
N THR A 187 5.48 16.20 20.32
CA THR A 187 4.33 16.77 19.64
C THR A 187 3.52 15.65 19.00
N ASP A 188 2.21 15.62 19.26
CA ASP A 188 1.32 14.66 18.63
C ASP A 188 1.12 15.00 17.16
N PHE A 189 1.88 14.32 16.30
CA PHE A 189 1.82 14.52 14.86
C PHE A 189 0.46 14.14 14.26
N GLN A 190 -0.28 13.21 14.86
CA GLN A 190 -1.58 12.76 14.32
C GLN A 190 -2.62 13.89 14.35
N ILE A 191 -2.58 14.72 15.39
CA ILE A 191 -3.44 15.90 15.49
C ILE A 191 -3.09 16.91 14.39
N ILE A 192 -1.79 17.15 14.16
CA ILE A 192 -1.32 18.10 13.14
C ILE A 192 -1.66 17.60 11.74
N GLU A 193 -1.42 16.32 11.45
CA GLU A 193 -1.77 15.68 10.18
C GLU A 193 -3.26 15.82 9.88
N LYS A 194 -4.10 15.52 10.87
CA LYS A 194 -5.56 15.64 10.74
C LYS A 194 -6.01 17.09 10.51
N GLN A 195 -5.39 18.05 11.19
CA GLN A 195 -5.66 19.48 10.97
C GLN A 195 -5.30 19.90 9.54
N ILE A 196 -4.12 19.53 9.05
CA ILE A 196 -3.67 19.81 7.68
C ILE A 196 -4.61 19.18 6.65
N GLU A 197 -5.06 17.94 6.89
CA GLU A 197 -5.98 17.23 6.01
C GLU A 197 -7.36 17.89 5.96
N GLN A 198 -7.92 18.25 7.12
CA GLN A 198 -9.21 18.96 7.20
C GLN A 198 -9.15 20.33 6.52
N ASP A 199 -8.08 21.09 6.76
CA ASP A 199 -7.85 22.38 6.10
C ASP A 199 -7.72 22.23 4.58
N PHE A 200 -7.05 21.17 4.11
CA PHE A 200 -6.95 20.87 2.69
C PHE A 200 -8.31 20.54 2.09
N GLU A 201 -9.08 19.62 2.69
CA GLU A 201 -10.39 19.23 2.19
C GLU A 201 -11.35 20.42 2.11
N TYR A 202 -11.34 21.28 3.12
CA TYR A 202 -12.12 22.51 3.12
C TYR A 202 -11.72 23.44 1.97
N ARG A 203 -10.43 23.76 1.84
CA ARG A 203 -9.92 24.66 0.81
C ARG A 203 -10.05 24.09 -0.61
N TRP A 204 -9.97 22.78 -0.76
CA TRP A 204 -10.13 22.09 -2.04
C TRP A 204 -11.58 22.20 -2.54
N LYS A 205 -12.56 22.01 -1.66
CA LYS A 205 -13.98 22.21 -1.96
C LYS A 205 -14.27 23.66 -2.38
N GLU A 206 -13.73 24.62 -1.63
CA GLU A 206 -13.88 26.05 -1.91
C GLU A 206 -13.05 26.53 -3.12
N GLY A 207 -12.11 25.72 -3.62
CA GLY A 207 -11.23 26.10 -4.73
C GLY A 207 -10.22 27.18 -4.38
N THR A 208 -9.87 27.32 -3.10
CA THR A 208 -8.96 28.35 -2.55
C THR A 208 -7.60 27.76 -2.13
N VAL A 209 -7.24 26.57 -2.62
CA VAL A 209 -5.91 26.00 -2.38
C VAL A 209 -4.89 26.81 -3.15
N ASN A 210 -3.92 27.39 -2.44
CA ASN A 210 -2.86 28.21 -3.01
C ASN A 210 -2.11 27.45 -4.12
N GLY A 211 -1.99 28.04 -5.31
CA GLY A 211 -1.39 27.41 -6.49
C GLY A 211 -2.33 26.48 -7.28
N TRP A 212 -3.52 26.18 -6.75
CA TRP A 212 -4.55 25.32 -7.34
C TRP A 212 -5.92 26.02 -7.37
N GLU A 213 -5.92 27.36 -7.35
CA GLU A 213 -7.14 28.17 -7.40
C GLU A 213 -7.88 27.94 -8.72
N LYS A 214 -9.21 27.83 -8.65
CA LYS A 214 -10.05 27.79 -9.86
C LYS A 214 -10.00 29.16 -10.51
N THR A 215 -9.10 29.36 -11.47
CA THR A 215 -9.07 30.60 -12.23
C THR A 215 -10.36 30.72 -13.04
N ASP A 216 -11.06 31.85 -12.95
CA ASP A 216 -12.28 32.23 -13.73
C ASP A 216 -12.08 32.23 -15.27
N PHE A 217 -10.96 31.71 -15.77
CA PHE A 217 -10.62 31.55 -17.19
C PHE A 217 -11.18 30.28 -17.83
N GLU A 218 -11.95 29.48 -17.10
CA GLU A 218 -12.55 28.24 -17.63
C GLU A 218 -13.94 28.42 -18.27
N GLU A 219 -14.58 29.59 -18.17
CA GLU A 219 -15.89 29.84 -18.82
C GLU A 219 -15.85 30.58 -20.15
N LYS A 220 -14.68 31.00 -20.66
CA LYS A 220 -14.57 31.60 -22.00
C LYS A 220 -13.27 31.22 -22.71
N ASN A 221 -13.29 30.18 -23.54
CA ASN A 221 -12.32 30.07 -24.63
C ASN A 221 -12.94 29.50 -25.91
N GLN A 222 -13.31 30.44 -26.79
CA GLN A 222 -13.51 30.30 -28.23
C GLN A 222 -12.18 30.35 -29.01
N ASP A 223 -11.07 29.89 -28.44
CA ASP A 223 -9.75 29.90 -29.10
C ASP A 223 -9.28 28.45 -29.33
N GLU A 224 -9.76 27.81 -30.40
CA GLU A 224 -9.29 26.50 -30.90
C GLU A 224 -7.82 26.59 -31.38
N ARG A 225 -6.88 26.60 -30.43
CA ARG A 225 -5.45 26.52 -30.74
C ARG A 225 -5.03 25.05 -30.88
N LEU A 226 -4.95 24.57 -32.12
CA LEU A 226 -4.59 23.18 -32.43
C LEU A 226 -3.09 22.93 -32.28
N PHE A 227 -2.72 21.85 -31.59
CA PHE A 227 -1.32 21.46 -31.34
C PHE A 227 -0.88 20.32 -32.26
N CYS A 228 0.32 20.43 -32.86
CA CYS A 228 0.91 19.32 -33.63
C CYS A 228 1.96 18.57 -32.80
N GLN A 229 1.71 17.29 -32.50
CA GLN A 229 2.65 16.41 -31.78
C GLN A 229 3.99 16.23 -32.51
N ALA A 230 3.98 16.05 -33.83
CA ALA A 230 5.21 15.83 -34.62
C ALA A 230 6.10 17.08 -34.71
N CYS A 231 5.52 18.28 -34.61
CA CYS A 231 6.26 19.54 -34.71
C CYS A 231 6.37 20.32 -33.39
N GLN A 232 5.73 19.81 -32.32
CA GLN A 232 5.59 20.42 -31.01
C GLN A 232 5.26 21.92 -31.08
N ARG A 233 4.28 22.27 -31.92
CA ARG A 233 3.91 23.67 -32.16
C ARG A 233 2.41 23.88 -32.11
N LEU A 234 2.00 24.97 -31.48
CA LEU A 234 0.63 25.47 -31.41
C LEU A 234 0.32 26.31 -32.66
N PHE A 235 -0.86 26.09 -33.22
CA PHE A 235 -1.38 26.80 -34.39
C PHE A 235 -2.63 27.57 -34.00
N LYS A 236 -2.78 28.78 -34.57
CA LYS A 236 -3.83 29.72 -34.19
C LYS A 236 -5.22 29.35 -34.72
N ASN A 237 -5.30 28.52 -35.76
CA ASN A 237 -6.54 28.20 -36.46
C ASN A 237 -6.35 26.97 -37.37
N GLU A 238 -7.43 26.23 -37.61
CA GLU A 238 -7.46 24.94 -38.31
C GLU A 238 -6.87 24.99 -39.72
N SER A 239 -7.15 26.04 -40.49
CA SER A 239 -6.61 26.21 -41.84
C SER A 239 -5.07 26.24 -41.86
N ILE A 240 -4.44 26.91 -40.89
CA ILE A 240 -2.97 26.98 -40.79
C ILE A 240 -2.41 25.62 -40.33
N PHE A 241 -3.11 24.94 -39.41
CA PHE A 241 -2.73 23.62 -38.93
C PHE A 241 -2.71 22.59 -40.07
N VAL A 242 -3.78 22.54 -40.87
CA VAL A 242 -3.93 21.62 -42.01
C VAL A 242 -2.86 21.89 -43.07
N HIS A 243 -2.62 23.15 -43.44
CA HIS A 243 -1.55 23.47 -44.39
C HIS A 243 -0.15 23.14 -43.87
N HIS A 244 0.07 23.23 -42.55
CA HIS A 244 1.33 22.82 -41.94
C HIS A 244 1.57 21.30 -42.08
N LEU A 245 0.53 20.46 -42.04
CA LEU A 245 0.66 18.99 -42.16
C LEU A 245 1.25 18.61 -43.53
N GLU A 246 0.98 19.38 -44.57
CA GLU A 246 1.50 19.15 -45.92
C GLU A 246 2.94 19.67 -46.10
N GLY A 247 3.42 20.51 -45.18
CA GLY A 247 4.70 21.17 -45.23
C GLY A 247 5.89 20.21 -45.10
N LYS A 248 7.00 20.52 -45.80
CA LYS A 248 8.23 19.70 -45.82
C LYS A 248 8.81 19.45 -44.42
N LYS A 249 8.67 20.40 -43.49
CA LYS A 249 9.12 20.25 -42.10
C LYS A 249 8.28 19.24 -41.32
N HIS A 250 6.95 19.32 -41.43
CA HIS A 250 6.06 18.35 -40.78
C HIS A 250 6.28 16.94 -41.32
N LYS A 251 6.29 16.76 -42.65
CA LYS A 251 6.55 15.45 -43.28
C LYS A 251 7.89 14.83 -42.89
N LYS A 252 8.92 15.65 -42.63
CA LYS A 252 10.22 15.18 -42.14
C LYS A 252 10.15 14.75 -40.68
N ASN A 253 9.51 15.55 -39.82
CA ASN A 253 9.40 15.26 -38.39
C ASN A 253 8.42 14.11 -38.10
N ALA A 254 7.32 14.01 -38.85
CA ALA A 254 6.38 12.89 -38.79
C ALA A 254 7.07 11.56 -39.13
N LYS A 255 7.91 11.55 -40.19
CA LYS A 255 8.74 10.38 -40.53
C LYS A 255 9.81 10.05 -39.49
N ILE A 256 10.29 11.03 -38.72
CA ILE A 256 11.24 10.80 -37.62
C ILE A 256 10.51 10.19 -36.42
N ASN A 257 9.32 10.69 -36.09
CA ASN A 257 8.46 10.09 -35.06
C ASN A 257 8.02 8.67 -35.44
N GLU A 258 7.59 8.42 -36.68
CA GLU A 258 7.27 7.06 -37.16
C GLU A 258 8.44 6.09 -36.98
N LYS A 259 9.68 6.54 -37.24
CA LYS A 259 10.88 5.72 -37.01
C LYS A 259 11.21 5.52 -35.53
N TYR A 260 10.82 6.46 -34.66
CA TYR A 260 10.97 6.35 -33.22
C TYR A 260 9.92 5.39 -32.63
N ASP A 261 8.67 5.48 -33.10
CA ASP A 261 7.57 4.60 -32.69
C ASP A 261 7.79 3.16 -33.16
N GLN A 262 8.36 2.96 -34.36
CA GLN A 262 8.79 1.64 -34.82
C GLN A 262 9.93 1.03 -33.97
N LYS A 263 10.80 1.85 -33.36
CA LYS A 263 11.83 1.36 -32.43
C LYS A 263 11.28 1.01 -31.05
N ILE A 264 10.29 1.75 -30.57
CA ILE A 264 9.63 1.46 -29.28
C ILE A 264 8.78 0.18 -29.40
N ASN A 265 8.08 -0.03 -30.51
CA ASN A 265 7.30 -1.25 -30.74
C ASN A 265 8.16 -2.52 -30.93
N ASN A 266 9.38 -2.41 -31.46
CA ASN A 266 10.28 -3.56 -31.56
C ASN A 266 10.89 -3.99 -30.22
N ASN A 267 10.95 -3.12 -29.21
CA ASN A 267 11.40 -3.49 -27.86
C ASN A 267 10.27 -4.10 -26.99
N ASN A 268 9.01 -3.87 -27.35
CA ASN A 268 7.85 -4.44 -26.65
C ASN A 268 7.35 -5.76 -27.26
N ASN A 269 7.85 -6.17 -28.43
CA ASN A 269 7.46 -7.41 -29.12
C ASN A 269 8.12 -8.70 -28.60
N ASN A 270 8.80 -8.67 -27.45
CA ASN A 270 9.31 -9.88 -26.79
C ASN A 270 8.51 -10.31 -25.54
N ASN A 271 7.39 -9.66 -25.23
CA ASN A 271 6.41 -10.21 -24.30
C ASN A 271 4.98 -9.89 -24.79
N ASN A 272 4.29 -10.95 -25.21
CA ASN A 272 2.86 -11.09 -25.51
C ASN A 272 2.32 -10.51 -26.84
N ASN A 273 2.24 -11.41 -27.84
CA ASN A 273 1.26 -11.39 -28.93
C ASN A 273 0.16 -12.41 -28.57
N ASN A 274 -1.11 -12.04 -28.40
CA ASN A 274 -2.18 -11.95 -29.42
C ASN A 274 -3.46 -11.50 -28.65
N ASN A 275 -4.41 -10.70 -29.13
CA ASN A 275 -4.93 -10.48 -30.47
C ASN A 275 -5.59 -9.08 -30.60
N ASN A 276 -5.48 -8.55 -31.80
CA ASN A 276 -6.17 -7.37 -32.31
C ASN A 276 -7.68 -7.59 -32.51
N ASN A 277 -8.46 -6.53 -32.29
CA ASN A 277 -9.37 -5.84 -33.24
C ASN A 277 -10.70 -5.45 -32.59
N ASN A 278 -10.87 -4.15 -32.37
CA ASN A 278 -11.98 -3.41 -32.96
C ASN A 278 -11.68 -1.92 -32.99
N ASN A 279 -11.62 -1.38 -34.21
CA ASN A 279 -11.68 0.04 -34.50
C ASN A 279 -13.03 0.60 -34.03
N ASN A 280 -12.99 1.58 -33.12
CA ASN A 280 -13.77 2.83 -33.16
C ASN A 280 -13.47 3.66 -31.89
N ASN A 281 -12.32 4.36 -31.87
CA ASN A 281 -12.10 5.50 -30.96
C ASN A 281 -12.88 6.68 -31.59
N ASN A 282 -14.01 7.16 -31.08
CA ASN A 282 -14.26 7.70 -29.73
C ASN A 282 -13.07 8.51 -29.21
N TYR A 283 -12.90 9.70 -29.79
CA TYR A 283 -12.26 10.82 -29.09
C TYR A 283 -13.20 11.29 -27.98
N ASN A 284 -13.12 10.62 -26.84
CA ASN A 284 -13.49 11.21 -25.55
C ASN A 284 -12.34 10.88 -24.60
N TYR A 285 -11.39 11.81 -24.52
CA TYR A 285 -10.24 11.69 -23.65
C TYR A 285 -10.69 11.84 -22.19
N ASN A 286 -10.23 10.94 -21.33
CA ASN A 286 -10.49 10.85 -19.90
C ASN A 286 -10.18 12.17 -19.17
N ASN A 287 -11.21 12.93 -18.77
CA ASN A 287 -11.04 14.06 -17.84
C ASN A 287 -10.93 13.60 -16.36
N ASN A 288 -11.49 12.44 -16.00
CA ASN A 288 -11.58 12.01 -14.60
C ASN A 288 -10.26 11.46 -14.00
N GLU A 289 -9.38 10.86 -14.81
CA GLU A 289 -8.08 10.33 -14.34
C GLU A 289 -7.05 11.43 -14.06
N ASP A 290 -7.15 12.56 -14.77
CA ASP A 290 -6.24 13.70 -14.57
C ASP A 290 -6.65 14.53 -13.35
N ASP A 291 -7.95 14.62 -13.03
CA ASP A 291 -8.41 15.38 -11.87
C ASP A 291 -8.08 14.71 -10.53
N SER A 292 -8.18 13.37 -10.43
CA SER A 292 -7.71 12.64 -9.24
C SER A 292 -6.19 12.75 -9.02
N LYS A 293 -5.41 12.82 -10.11
CA LYS A 293 -3.95 13.04 -10.04
C LYS A 293 -3.59 14.47 -9.63
N LYS A 294 -4.38 15.46 -10.02
CA LYS A 294 -4.23 16.85 -9.58
C LYS A 294 -4.57 17.00 -8.10
N GLU A 295 -5.64 16.37 -7.64
CA GLU A 295 -6.05 16.38 -6.24
C GLU A 295 -4.98 15.76 -5.33
N THR A 296 -4.45 14.59 -5.70
CA THR A 296 -3.36 13.95 -4.95
C THR A 296 -2.10 14.82 -4.92
N LEU A 297 -1.76 15.46 -6.04
CA LEU A 297 -0.64 16.42 -6.11
C LEU A 297 -0.84 17.65 -5.23
N ALA A 298 -2.05 18.21 -5.20
CA ALA A 298 -2.41 19.35 -4.38
C ALA A 298 -2.35 18.99 -2.89
N LYS A 299 -2.82 17.80 -2.52
CA LYS A 299 -2.76 17.28 -1.14
C LYS A 299 -1.32 17.12 -0.66
N LEU A 300 -0.43 16.59 -1.49
CA LEU A 300 1.00 16.50 -1.16
C LEU A 300 1.65 17.90 -1.02
N GLU A 301 1.15 18.90 -1.76
CA GLU A 301 1.64 20.28 -1.64
C GLU A 301 1.23 20.95 -0.35
N SER A 302 -0.07 20.88 -0.03
CA SER A 302 -0.60 21.47 1.18
C SER A 302 0.07 20.86 2.40
N PHE A 303 0.31 19.55 2.38
CA PHE A 303 1.03 18.85 3.44
C PHE A 303 2.48 19.32 3.59
N SER A 304 3.23 19.41 2.48
CA SER A 304 4.60 19.93 2.50
C SER A 304 4.68 21.38 3.01
N ILE A 305 3.69 22.21 2.64
CA ILE A 305 3.58 23.59 3.13
C ILE A 305 3.25 23.61 4.63
N GLY A 306 2.36 22.74 5.09
CA GLY A 306 2.02 22.60 6.51
C GLY A 306 3.25 22.22 7.35
N LEU A 307 4.01 21.21 6.94
CA LEU A 307 5.27 20.83 7.60
C LEU A 307 6.30 21.97 7.60
N LYS A 308 6.42 22.70 6.47
CA LYS A 308 7.30 23.88 6.38
C LYS A 308 6.89 24.98 7.37
N GLN A 309 5.61 25.16 7.64
CA GLN A 309 5.14 26.14 8.63
C GLN A 309 5.56 25.74 10.05
N GLN A 310 5.42 24.45 10.39
CA GLN A 310 5.85 23.92 11.69
C GLN A 310 7.38 24.05 11.88
N LEU A 311 8.17 23.78 10.84
CA LEU A 311 9.64 23.88 10.88
C LEU A 311 10.17 25.28 10.50
N SER A 312 9.31 26.31 10.48
CA SER A 312 9.67 27.62 9.90
C SER A 312 10.87 28.28 10.57
N GLU A 313 10.98 28.21 11.90
CA GLU A 313 12.09 28.76 12.66
C GLU A 313 13.42 28.07 12.31
N ILE A 314 13.43 26.73 12.32
CA ILE A 314 14.60 25.90 11.99
C ILE A 314 15.04 26.14 10.54
N ILE A 315 14.08 26.27 9.62
CA ILE A 315 14.37 26.59 8.22
C ILE A 315 15.00 27.98 8.08
N GLN A 316 14.54 28.99 8.82
CA GLN A 316 15.18 30.31 8.83
C GLN A 316 16.59 30.26 9.42
N GLU A 317 16.80 29.51 10.50
CA GLU A 317 18.11 29.28 11.10
C GLU A 317 19.07 28.60 10.09
N THR A 318 18.57 27.61 9.34
CA THR A 318 19.30 26.92 8.27
C THR A 318 19.68 27.88 7.14
N ILE A 319 18.75 28.71 6.67
CA ILE A 319 19.02 29.73 5.64
C ILE A 319 20.11 30.71 6.12
N ASN A 320 20.03 31.15 7.38
CA ASN A 320 21.03 32.04 7.97
C ASN A 320 22.40 31.36 8.06
N GLN A 321 22.45 30.08 8.42
CA GLN A 321 23.69 29.32 8.47
C GLN A 321 24.31 29.12 7.07
N VAL A 322 23.50 28.82 6.06
CA VAL A 322 23.98 28.72 4.66
C VAL A 322 24.54 30.06 4.19
N LYS A 323 23.85 31.18 4.45
CA LYS A 323 24.34 32.53 4.12
C LYS A 323 25.67 32.83 4.83
N LYS A 324 25.79 32.50 6.13
CA LYS A 324 27.04 32.66 6.89
C LYS A 324 28.17 31.80 6.32
N ARG A 325 27.91 30.53 6.00
CA ARG A 325 28.89 29.64 5.36
C ARG A 325 29.32 30.17 3.99
N GLN A 326 28.41 30.75 3.21
CA GLN A 326 28.72 31.32 1.88
C GLN A 326 29.58 32.58 1.93
N THR A 327 29.51 33.37 3.02
CA THR A 327 30.32 34.60 3.17
C THR A 327 31.69 34.38 3.83
N ARG A 328 31.98 33.16 4.30
CA ARG A 328 33.21 32.83 5.02
C ARG A 328 34.37 32.47 4.10
N THR A 329 35.57 32.71 4.59
CA THR A 329 36.81 32.25 3.97
C THR A 329 37.08 30.77 4.29
N TYR A 330 37.92 30.11 3.47
CA TYR A 330 38.27 28.70 3.67
C TYR A 330 38.82 28.41 5.07
N GLN A 331 39.65 29.30 5.62
CA GLN A 331 40.25 29.15 6.95
C GLN A 331 39.21 29.22 8.08
N GLU A 332 38.19 30.08 7.94
CA GLU A 332 37.09 30.19 8.90
C GLU A 332 36.17 28.97 8.87
N ILE A 333 35.92 28.40 7.68
CA ILE A 333 35.15 27.16 7.51
C ILE A 333 35.90 25.96 8.12
N GLU A 334 37.20 25.87 7.87
CA GLU A 334 38.03 24.80 8.42
C GLU A 334 38.11 24.89 9.96
N ALA A 335 38.27 26.11 10.51
CA ALA A 335 38.26 26.35 11.95
C ALA A 335 36.91 25.95 12.60
N GLU A 336 35.77 26.30 12.01
CA GLU A 336 34.45 25.91 12.54
C GLU A 336 34.25 24.39 12.49
N ASN A 337 34.59 23.73 11.38
CA ASN A 337 34.53 22.27 11.27
C ASN A 337 35.44 21.58 12.29
N THR A 338 36.58 22.18 12.65
CA THR A 338 37.43 21.66 13.74
C THR A 338 36.83 21.89 15.13
N MET A 339 36.19 23.03 15.38
CA MET A 339 35.51 23.32 16.65
C MET A 339 34.28 22.42 16.86
N GLU A 340 33.48 22.16 15.82
CA GLU A 340 32.34 21.23 15.88
C GLU A 340 32.79 19.79 16.18
N LYS A 341 33.89 19.34 15.57
CA LYS A 341 34.49 18.03 15.87
C LYS A 341 35.02 17.92 17.31
N VAL A 342 35.56 18.99 17.89
CA VAL A 342 36.06 19.00 19.27
C VAL A 342 34.89 18.99 20.27
N ASN A 343 33.84 19.77 20.02
CA ASN A 343 32.66 19.79 20.88
C ASN A 343 31.88 18.47 20.89
N ASN A 344 31.79 17.75 19.75
CA ASN A 344 31.13 16.44 19.70
C ASN A 344 31.90 15.35 20.46
N VAL A 345 33.21 15.52 20.69
CA VAL A 345 34.03 14.59 21.48
C VAL A 345 33.92 14.87 22.98
N GLN A 346 33.56 16.10 23.35
CA GLN A 346 33.42 16.51 24.75
C GLN A 346 32.06 16.09 25.37
N SER A 347 30.99 15.98 24.58
CA SER A 347 29.66 15.56 25.06
C SER A 347 29.50 14.05 25.28
N GLU A 348 30.41 13.21 24.80
CA GLU A 348 30.39 11.75 25.00
C GLU A 348 31.31 11.27 26.14
N SER A 349 31.92 12.16 26.93
CA SER A 349 32.99 11.77 27.87
C SER A 349 32.96 12.45 29.24
N GLU A 350 31.81 12.47 29.91
CA GLU A 350 31.76 12.80 31.35
C GLU A 350 31.22 11.69 32.27
N ASP A 351 31.11 10.43 31.81
CA ASP A 351 30.76 9.31 32.70
C ASP A 351 31.51 7.99 32.46
N ASP A 352 32.70 8.04 31.85
CA ASP A 352 33.62 6.89 31.87
C ASP A 352 35.06 7.38 32.09
N GLU A 353 35.52 7.32 33.35
CA GLU A 353 36.95 7.27 33.66
C GLU A 353 37.56 6.06 32.94
N MET A 354 38.10 6.29 31.74
CA MET A 354 38.71 5.27 30.91
C MET A 354 39.85 4.58 31.70
N PRO A 355 39.77 3.26 31.96
CA PRO A 355 40.82 2.56 32.68
C PRO A 355 42.10 2.59 31.85
N TYR A 356 43.18 3.12 32.44
CA TYR A 356 44.52 3.17 31.84
C TYR A 356 44.89 1.83 31.16
N ASN A 357 44.92 1.80 29.82
CA ASN A 357 45.27 0.63 28.99
C ASN A 357 46.67 0.83 28.34
N PRO A 358 47.76 0.63 29.09
CA PRO A 358 49.12 0.94 28.65
C PRO A 358 49.66 0.04 27.51
N LYS A 359 48.88 -0.93 27.01
CA LYS A 359 49.31 -1.87 25.96
C LYS A 359 48.38 -1.97 24.75
N ASN A 360 47.38 -1.08 24.61
CA ASN A 360 46.44 -1.02 23.47
C ASN A 360 45.91 -2.40 23.02
N VAL A 361 45.56 -3.26 24.00
CA VAL A 361 44.93 -4.55 23.71
C VAL A 361 43.42 -4.35 23.60
N PRO A 362 42.73 -4.98 22.62
CA PRO A 362 41.27 -4.86 22.46
C PRO A 362 40.52 -5.25 23.73
N LEU A 363 39.42 -4.55 23.99
CA LEU A 363 38.52 -4.80 25.11
C LEU A 363 37.68 -6.05 24.81
N GLY A 364 37.51 -6.90 25.83
CA GLY A 364 36.61 -8.05 25.73
C GLY A 364 35.14 -7.63 25.79
N PRO A 365 34.21 -8.57 25.58
CA PRO A 365 32.77 -8.35 25.78
C PRO A 365 32.41 -7.84 27.19
N ASP A 366 33.30 -8.06 28.16
CA ASP A 366 33.16 -7.62 29.56
C ASP A 366 33.70 -6.20 29.82
N GLY A 367 34.08 -5.44 28.78
CA GLY A 367 34.62 -4.07 28.90
C GLY A 367 36.02 -3.99 29.54
N LYS A 368 36.67 -5.12 29.81
CA LYS A 368 38.03 -5.20 30.37
C LYS A 368 39.07 -5.55 29.30
N PRO A 369 40.33 -5.07 29.40
CA PRO A 369 41.39 -5.45 28.48
C PRO A 369 41.59 -6.97 28.48
N ILE A 370 41.52 -7.60 27.31
CA ILE A 370 41.72 -9.04 27.18
C ILE A 370 43.15 -9.38 27.65
N PRO A 371 43.35 -10.43 28.48
CA PRO A 371 44.68 -10.82 28.91
C PRO A 371 45.63 -11.04 27.71
N TYR A 372 46.83 -10.45 27.77
CA TYR A 372 47.78 -10.43 26.64
C TYR A 372 48.15 -11.84 26.10
N TRP A 373 48.18 -12.85 26.97
CA TRP A 373 48.41 -14.23 26.56
C TRP A 373 47.24 -14.80 25.76
N LEU A 374 46.00 -14.42 26.08
CA LEU A 374 44.79 -14.84 25.38
C LEU A 374 44.69 -14.14 24.00
N TYR A 375 45.08 -12.87 23.95
CA TYR A 375 45.26 -12.11 22.70
C TYR A 375 46.29 -12.78 21.76
N LYS A 376 47.42 -13.25 22.31
CA LYS A 376 48.41 -14.03 21.55
C LYS A 376 47.94 -15.45 21.18
N LEU A 377 47.25 -16.14 22.09
CA LEU A 377 46.77 -17.52 21.88
C LEU A 377 45.74 -17.60 20.75
N HIS A 378 44.80 -16.65 20.71
CA HIS A 378 43.78 -16.58 19.66
C HIS A 378 44.24 -15.84 18.40
N GLY A 379 45.50 -15.38 18.37
CA GLY A 379 46.10 -14.75 17.19
C GLY A 379 45.46 -13.43 16.79
N LEU A 380 44.80 -12.69 17.71
CA LEU A 380 44.14 -11.42 17.42
C LEU A 380 45.11 -10.30 17.00
N GLY A 381 46.41 -10.48 17.23
CA GLY A 381 47.45 -9.54 16.77
C GLY A 381 47.99 -9.80 15.37
N ILE A 382 47.45 -10.76 14.64
CA ILE A 382 47.85 -11.07 13.26
C ILE A 382 46.85 -10.39 12.32
N GLU A 383 47.34 -9.46 11.52
CA GLU A 383 46.58 -8.73 10.51
C GLU A 383 46.43 -9.57 9.23
N TYR A 384 45.19 -9.76 8.77
CA TYR A 384 44.85 -10.41 7.50
C TYR A 384 44.15 -9.41 6.59
N LYS A 385 44.64 -9.22 5.37
CA LYS A 385 44.08 -8.28 4.40
C LYS A 385 43.28 -9.01 3.33
N CYS A 386 42.13 -8.46 2.96
CA CYS A 386 41.30 -8.98 1.87
C CYS A 386 41.14 -7.93 0.76
N GLU A 387 41.65 -8.22 -0.45
CA GLU A 387 41.61 -7.28 -1.58
C GLU A 387 40.20 -7.12 -2.14
N ILE A 388 39.41 -8.19 -2.17
CA ILE A 388 37.99 -8.17 -2.60
C ILE A 388 37.14 -7.21 -1.73
N CYS A 389 37.50 -7.06 -0.45
CA CYS A 389 36.84 -6.15 0.49
C CYS A 389 37.44 -4.72 0.49
N GLY A 390 38.25 -4.36 -0.51
CA GLY A 390 38.92 -3.05 -0.59
C GLY A 390 40.13 -2.93 0.34
N ASN A 391 40.95 -3.98 0.45
CA ASN A 391 42.11 -4.06 1.35
C ASN A 391 41.77 -3.86 2.84
N PHE A 392 40.57 -4.24 3.25
CA PHE A 392 40.16 -4.19 4.65
C PHE A 392 40.98 -5.19 5.47
N SER A 393 41.38 -4.75 6.68
CA SER A 393 42.28 -5.48 7.55
C SER A 393 41.49 -6.12 8.70
N TYR A 394 41.52 -7.45 8.74
CA TYR A 394 40.86 -8.27 9.76
C TYR A 394 41.90 -8.75 10.78
N TRP A 395 41.59 -8.59 12.06
CA TRP A 395 42.48 -8.97 13.15
C TRP A 395 42.15 -10.36 13.66
N GLY A 396 43.06 -11.30 13.42
CA GLY A 396 42.93 -12.70 13.81
C GLY A 396 42.20 -13.60 12.80
N ARG A 397 42.60 -14.88 12.81
CA ARG A 397 42.16 -15.87 11.82
C ARG A 397 40.65 -16.12 11.84
N ARG A 398 40.04 -16.15 13.03
CA ARG A 398 38.61 -16.43 13.18
C ARG A 398 37.72 -15.31 12.63
N ALA A 399 38.11 -14.05 12.84
CA ALA A 399 37.43 -12.90 12.25
C ALA A 399 37.58 -12.92 10.73
N PHE A 400 38.78 -13.25 10.25
CA PHE A 400 39.05 -13.42 8.83
C PHE A 400 38.35 -14.63 8.20
N GLU A 401 37.99 -15.69 8.91
CA GLU A 401 37.17 -16.76 8.31
C GLU A 401 35.68 -16.39 8.27
N LYS A 402 35.21 -15.62 9.26
CA LYS A 402 33.83 -15.16 9.33
C LYS A 402 33.50 -14.17 8.21
N HIS A 403 34.45 -13.32 7.82
CA HIS A 403 34.20 -12.25 6.84
C HIS A 403 33.76 -12.76 5.45
N PHE A 404 34.11 -13.98 5.06
CA PHE A 404 33.67 -14.57 3.78
C PHE A 404 32.15 -14.69 3.65
N ASN A 405 31.46 -14.85 4.78
CA ASN A 405 29.99 -14.90 4.85
C ASN A 405 29.38 -13.53 5.20
N GLU A 406 30.19 -12.52 5.49
CA GLU A 406 29.71 -11.18 5.81
C GLU A 406 29.29 -10.43 4.54
N TRP A 407 28.38 -9.48 4.72
CA TRP A 407 27.79 -8.72 3.63
C TRP A 407 28.85 -7.98 2.78
N ARG A 408 29.89 -7.42 3.40
CA ARG A 408 30.96 -6.69 2.69
C ARG A 408 31.69 -7.56 1.66
N HIS A 409 32.00 -8.81 2.02
CA HIS A 409 32.67 -9.74 1.10
C HIS A 409 31.70 -10.25 0.04
N SER A 410 30.46 -10.58 0.43
CA SER A 410 29.41 -10.98 -0.51
C SER A 410 29.11 -9.89 -1.56
N TYR A 411 29.11 -8.63 -1.14
CA TYR A 411 28.94 -7.48 -2.01
C TYR A 411 30.15 -7.30 -2.94
N GLY A 412 31.37 -7.44 -2.44
CA GLY A 412 32.59 -7.44 -3.27
C GLY A 412 32.57 -8.51 -4.36
N MET A 413 32.15 -9.74 -4.01
CA MET A 413 31.97 -10.84 -4.98
C MET A 413 30.88 -10.52 -6.01
N LYS A 414 29.76 -9.91 -5.57
CA LYS A 414 28.67 -9.47 -6.46
C LYS A 414 29.12 -8.37 -7.44
N CYS A 415 29.96 -7.43 -7.00
CA CYS A 415 30.57 -6.42 -7.88
C CYS A 415 31.50 -7.04 -8.92
N LEU A 416 32.19 -8.13 -8.59
CA LEU A 416 33.00 -8.93 -9.52
C LEU A 416 32.16 -9.86 -10.41
N LYS A 417 30.84 -9.91 -10.23
CA LYS A 417 29.90 -10.85 -10.90
C LYS A 417 30.22 -12.33 -10.64
N ILE A 418 30.83 -12.65 -9.52
CA ILE A 418 31.14 -14.03 -9.11
C ILE A 418 30.11 -14.47 -8.05
N PRO A 419 29.47 -15.64 -8.17
CA PRO A 419 28.58 -16.14 -7.13
C PRO A 419 29.37 -16.51 -5.87
N ASN A 420 28.93 -16.01 -4.70
CA ASN A 420 29.58 -16.29 -3.41
C ASN A 420 29.29 -17.72 -2.93
N THR A 421 30.03 -18.70 -3.47
CA THR A 421 29.94 -20.13 -3.13
C THR A 421 31.14 -20.59 -2.30
N VAL A 422 31.05 -21.76 -1.67
CA VAL A 422 32.11 -22.34 -0.83
C VAL A 422 33.44 -22.50 -1.58
N HIS A 423 33.40 -22.64 -2.92
CA HIS A 423 34.60 -22.73 -3.76
C HIS A 423 35.50 -21.49 -3.68
N PHE A 424 34.96 -20.33 -3.30
CA PHE A 424 35.70 -19.07 -3.19
C PHE A 424 36.17 -18.76 -1.76
N LYS A 425 35.99 -19.69 -0.82
CA LYS A 425 36.48 -19.53 0.55
C LYS A 425 38.02 -19.49 0.57
N GLU A 426 38.58 -18.58 1.35
CA GLU A 426 40.02 -18.30 1.47
C GLU A 426 40.67 -17.53 0.30
N ILE A 427 39.89 -17.10 -0.70
CA ILE A 427 40.40 -16.29 -1.80
C ILE A 427 40.27 -14.81 -1.44
N THR A 428 41.39 -14.11 -1.35
CA THR A 428 41.44 -12.67 -1.05
C THR A 428 41.78 -11.82 -2.25
N SER A 429 42.54 -12.37 -3.20
CA SER A 429 43.00 -11.71 -4.41
C SER A 429 41.90 -11.69 -5.46
N THR A 430 41.63 -10.50 -6.00
CA THR A 430 40.63 -10.33 -7.07
C THR A 430 41.01 -11.10 -8.34
N LYS A 431 42.31 -11.21 -8.63
CA LYS A 431 42.82 -11.95 -9.80
C LYS A 431 42.58 -13.44 -9.68
N ASP A 432 42.80 -14.00 -8.49
CA ASP A 432 42.67 -15.43 -8.23
C ASP A 432 41.20 -15.85 -8.24
N ALA A 433 40.31 -14.99 -7.71
CA ALA A 433 38.87 -15.20 -7.76
C ALA A 433 38.36 -15.27 -9.22
N LEU A 434 38.81 -14.35 -10.08
CA LEU A 434 38.46 -14.36 -11.51
C LEU A 434 39.00 -15.59 -12.24
N ALA A 435 40.25 -15.98 -11.98
CA ALA A 435 40.86 -17.15 -12.60
C ALA A 435 40.15 -18.45 -12.21
N LEU A 436 39.79 -18.59 -10.92
CA LEU A 436 39.02 -19.75 -10.45
C LEU A 436 37.60 -19.75 -11.03
N HIS A 437 36.94 -18.60 -11.09
CA HIS A 437 35.61 -18.50 -11.68
C HIS A 437 35.62 -18.89 -13.16
N HIS A 438 36.61 -18.43 -13.93
CA HIS A 438 36.77 -18.82 -15.33
C HIS A 438 36.98 -20.34 -15.47
N LYS A 439 37.80 -20.94 -14.61
CA LYS A 439 38.03 -22.40 -14.61
C LYS A 439 36.75 -23.18 -14.29
N LEU A 440 36.00 -22.77 -13.27
CA LEU A 440 34.73 -23.40 -12.89
C LEU A 440 33.64 -23.19 -13.96
N SER A 441 33.63 -22.04 -14.63
CA SER A 441 32.72 -21.78 -15.76
C SER A 441 33.01 -22.73 -16.92
N MET A 442 34.29 -22.93 -17.27
CA MET A 442 34.68 -23.87 -18.33
C MET A 442 34.35 -25.32 -17.96
N GLU A 443 34.58 -25.73 -16.71
CA GLU A 443 34.22 -27.08 -16.23
C GLU A 443 32.70 -27.28 -16.21
N SER A 444 31.91 -26.26 -15.85
CA SER A 444 30.45 -26.26 -15.91
C SER A 444 29.93 -26.37 -17.34
N GLU A 445 30.48 -25.58 -18.27
CA GLU A 445 30.10 -25.58 -19.69
C GLU A 445 30.42 -26.92 -20.37
N TYR A 446 31.53 -27.58 -19.99
CA TYR A 446 31.87 -28.92 -20.49
C TYR A 446 31.05 -30.05 -19.87
N ALA A 447 30.47 -29.84 -18.67
CA ALA A 447 29.68 -30.85 -17.97
C ALA A 447 28.18 -30.80 -18.33
N GLN A 448 27.70 -29.70 -18.92
CA GLN A 448 26.31 -29.53 -19.34
C GLN A 448 26.10 -30.09 -20.75
N PHE A 449 25.44 -31.25 -20.84
CA PHE A 449 24.98 -31.82 -22.11
C PHE A 449 24.05 -30.84 -22.81
N ASN A 450 24.47 -30.33 -23.97
CA ASN A 450 23.75 -29.31 -24.70
C ASN A 450 22.85 -29.96 -25.77
N ILE A 451 21.58 -30.19 -25.39
CA ILE A 451 20.55 -30.87 -26.20
C ILE A 451 20.41 -30.28 -27.61
N GLU A 452 20.69 -28.98 -27.82
CA GLU A 452 20.57 -28.36 -29.14
C GLU A 452 21.72 -28.70 -30.11
N THR A 453 22.91 -28.99 -29.59
CA THR A 453 24.13 -29.19 -30.38
C THR A 453 24.64 -30.63 -30.38
N GLU A 454 24.35 -31.39 -29.31
CA GLU A 454 24.90 -32.74 -29.09
C GLU A 454 23.87 -33.86 -29.35
N GLU A 455 22.58 -33.53 -29.51
CA GLU A 455 21.55 -34.49 -29.92
C GLU A 455 21.54 -34.63 -31.46
N GLU A 456 21.90 -35.82 -31.92
CA GLU A 456 22.02 -36.20 -33.32
C GLU A 456 20.73 -36.87 -33.83
N PHE A 457 20.19 -36.38 -34.95
CA PHE A 457 19.07 -36.95 -35.68
C PHE A 457 19.57 -37.56 -37.00
N GLU A 458 19.12 -38.78 -37.30
CA GLU A 458 19.37 -39.44 -38.58
C GLU A 458 18.22 -39.17 -39.54
N ASP A 459 18.54 -38.65 -40.73
CA ASP A 459 17.57 -38.48 -41.81
C ASP A 459 17.34 -39.79 -42.58
N SER A 460 16.29 -39.85 -43.40
CA SER A 460 15.91 -40.98 -44.25
C SER A 460 17.00 -41.46 -45.24
N GLU A 461 18.02 -40.65 -45.49
CA GLU A 461 19.21 -40.98 -46.29
C GLU A 461 20.41 -41.46 -45.44
N GLY A 462 20.26 -41.58 -44.12
CA GLY A 462 21.31 -42.04 -43.21
C GLY A 462 22.34 -40.96 -42.82
N ASN A 463 22.04 -39.68 -43.11
CA ASN A 463 22.90 -38.56 -42.75
C ASN A 463 22.62 -38.10 -41.32
N ILE A 464 23.67 -37.94 -40.51
CA ILE A 464 23.58 -37.54 -39.10
C ILE A 464 23.68 -36.01 -39.01
N LEU A 465 22.64 -35.38 -38.46
CA LEU A 465 22.52 -33.92 -38.33
C LEU A 465 22.23 -33.55 -36.89
N ASN A 466 22.80 -32.44 -36.40
CA ASN A 466 22.42 -31.91 -35.10
C ASN A 466 20.98 -31.37 -35.13
N LYS A 467 20.28 -31.43 -33.99
CA LYS A 467 18.87 -31.04 -33.84
C LYS A 467 18.53 -29.66 -34.38
N LYS A 468 19.43 -28.67 -34.19
CA LYS A 468 19.25 -27.31 -34.68
C LYS A 468 19.24 -27.26 -36.21
N THR A 469 20.22 -27.90 -36.85
CA THR A 469 20.31 -27.96 -38.33
C THR A 469 19.13 -28.72 -38.92
N TYR A 470 18.71 -29.81 -38.28
CA TYR A 470 17.52 -30.58 -38.69
C TYR A 470 16.23 -29.74 -38.64
N ASN A 471 16.01 -29.02 -37.53
CA ASN A 471 14.83 -28.18 -37.37
C ASN A 471 14.84 -26.94 -38.29
N ASP A 472 16.02 -26.38 -38.57
CA ASP A 472 16.15 -25.26 -39.51
C ASP A 472 15.91 -25.71 -40.96
N LEU A 473 16.39 -26.89 -41.37
CA LEU A 473 16.11 -27.49 -42.68
C LEU A 473 14.62 -27.87 -42.83
N LYS A 474 13.99 -28.35 -41.77
CA LYS A 474 12.54 -28.62 -41.71
C LYS A 474 11.72 -27.34 -41.85
N LYS A 475 12.12 -26.26 -41.19
CA LYS A 475 11.47 -24.93 -41.30
C LYS A 475 11.68 -24.27 -42.67
N GLN A 476 12.80 -24.56 -43.34
CA GLN A 476 13.08 -24.10 -44.70
C GLN A 476 12.33 -24.87 -45.79
N GLY A 477 11.55 -25.90 -45.43
CA GLY A 477 10.69 -26.63 -46.37
C GLY A 477 11.47 -27.46 -47.40
N LEU A 478 12.69 -27.86 -47.07
CA LEU A 478 13.57 -28.67 -47.94
C LEU A 478 13.23 -30.17 -47.91
N PHE A 479 12.27 -30.58 -47.09
CA PHE A 479 11.66 -31.90 -47.11
C PHE A 479 10.29 -31.82 -47.78
N GLN A 480 10.15 -32.47 -48.94
CA GLN A 480 8.98 -32.54 -49.84
C GLN A 480 8.86 -31.43 -50.89
N LYS A 481 9.45 -31.65 -52.07
CA LYS A 481 8.97 -31.11 -53.37
C LYS A 481 9.69 -31.74 -54.58
N THR A 482 9.49 -33.03 -54.83
CA THR A 482 10.03 -33.66 -56.07
C THR A 482 9.06 -34.59 -56.81
N ALA A 483 7.87 -34.91 -56.26
CA ALA A 483 6.97 -35.87 -56.90
C ALA A 483 5.89 -35.28 -57.83
N ILE A 484 5.54 -33.98 -57.70
CA ILE A 484 4.36 -33.41 -58.37
C ILE A 484 4.69 -32.77 -59.73
N LEU A 485 5.87 -32.16 -59.88
CA LEU A 485 6.27 -31.47 -61.11
C LEU A 485 6.62 -32.42 -62.27
N VAL A 486 7.06 -33.65 -61.98
CA VAL A 486 7.38 -34.65 -63.01
C VAL A 486 6.12 -35.30 -63.59
N LYS A 487 5.08 -35.52 -62.78
CA LYS A 487 3.79 -36.06 -63.26
C LYS A 487 3.05 -35.10 -64.19
N GLN A 488 3.13 -33.80 -63.95
CA GLN A 488 2.43 -32.79 -64.74
C GLN A 488 3.09 -32.51 -66.11
N LEU A 489 4.42 -32.69 -66.22
CA LEU A 489 5.18 -32.60 -67.47
C LEU A 489 4.98 -33.83 -68.37
N VAL A 490 4.86 -35.02 -67.78
CA VAL A 490 4.64 -36.27 -68.55
C VAL A 490 3.22 -36.31 -69.14
N LEU A 491 2.21 -35.83 -68.41
CA LEU A 491 0.82 -35.81 -68.90
C LEU A 491 0.63 -34.78 -70.04
N THR A 492 1.30 -33.63 -69.96
CA THR A 492 1.21 -32.58 -71.00
C THR A 492 1.96 -32.94 -72.28
N LEU A 493 3.08 -33.66 -72.18
CA LEU A 493 3.78 -34.20 -73.35
C LEU A 493 2.95 -35.29 -74.07
N PHE A 494 2.30 -36.18 -73.31
CA PHE A 494 1.48 -37.28 -73.85
C PHE A 494 0.22 -36.77 -74.57
N ILE A 495 -0.43 -35.72 -74.04
CA ILE A 495 -1.61 -35.09 -74.65
C ILE A 495 -1.24 -34.30 -75.92
N SER A 496 0.00 -33.79 -76.03
CA SER A 496 0.45 -33.05 -77.22
C SER A 496 0.70 -33.97 -78.43
N GLN A 497 1.17 -35.20 -78.20
CA GLN A 497 1.43 -36.20 -79.26
C GLN A 497 0.15 -36.83 -79.84
N ILE A 498 -0.96 -36.81 -79.10
CA ILE A 498 -2.25 -37.34 -79.58
C ILE A 498 -3.00 -36.30 -80.46
N LYS A 499 -2.65 -35.01 -80.37
CA LYS A 499 -3.33 -33.93 -81.12
C LYS A 499 -2.77 -33.67 -82.52
N SER A 500 -1.59 -34.18 -82.87
CA SER A 500 -1.06 -34.08 -84.23
C SER A 500 -1.59 -35.22 -85.11
N ASN A 501 -2.66 -34.94 -85.84
CA ASN A 501 -3.21 -35.80 -86.90
C ASN A 501 -2.16 -36.05 -88.01
N GLU A 502 -1.25 -36.99 -87.81
CA GLU A 502 -0.44 -37.55 -88.88
C GLU A 502 -1.01 -38.94 -89.23
N THR A 503 -1.67 -38.97 -90.39
CA THR A 503 -2.31 -40.13 -91.00
C THR A 503 -1.39 -41.32 -91.21
N GLU A 504 -0.07 -41.11 -91.20
CA GLU A 504 0.95 -42.17 -91.34
C GLU A 504 1.22 -42.94 -90.03
N LEU A 505 1.03 -42.32 -88.85
CA LEU A 505 1.16 -43.01 -87.56
C LEU A 505 -0.01 -43.98 -87.31
N ILE A 506 -1.21 -43.62 -87.79
CA ILE A 506 -2.42 -44.44 -87.72
C ILE A 506 -2.29 -45.68 -88.63
N GLU A 507 -1.61 -45.58 -89.77
CA GLU A 507 -1.30 -46.73 -90.63
C GLU A 507 -0.19 -47.63 -90.03
N GLY A 508 0.82 -47.04 -89.37
CA GLY A 508 1.83 -47.79 -88.61
C GLY A 508 1.26 -48.56 -87.42
N ILE A 509 0.30 -47.99 -86.70
CA ILE A 509 -0.39 -48.65 -85.57
C ILE A 509 -1.27 -49.81 -86.09
N LYS A 510 -1.90 -49.67 -87.27
CA LYS A 510 -2.66 -50.77 -87.90
C LYS A 510 -1.82 -51.99 -88.28
N LEU A 511 -0.53 -51.79 -88.61
CA LEU A 511 0.41 -52.88 -88.88
C LEU A 511 0.89 -53.58 -87.60
N ILE A 512 1.06 -52.83 -86.50
CA ILE A 512 1.44 -53.38 -85.19
C ILE A 512 0.24 -54.11 -84.54
N GLN A 513 -0.99 -53.65 -84.79
CA GLN A 513 -2.25 -54.26 -84.32
C GLN A 513 -2.45 -55.73 -84.75
N MET A 514 -1.79 -56.20 -85.81
CA MET A 514 -1.83 -57.62 -86.23
C MET A 514 -1.06 -58.57 -85.29
N LYS A 515 -0.13 -58.07 -84.46
CA LYS A 515 0.70 -58.91 -83.57
C LYS A 515 0.29 -58.85 -82.09
N THR A 516 -0.63 -57.98 -81.68
CA THR A 516 -0.82 -57.65 -80.25
C THR A 516 -2.28 -57.52 -79.80
N ALA A 517 -3.15 -58.46 -80.18
CA ALA A 517 -4.54 -58.50 -79.70
C ALA A 517 -4.63 -58.56 -78.16
N TYR A 518 -3.67 -59.21 -77.49
CA TYR A 518 -3.57 -59.24 -76.02
C TYR A 518 -3.29 -57.86 -75.40
N VAL A 519 -2.51 -57.02 -76.08
CA VAL A 519 -2.12 -55.69 -75.56
C VAL A 519 -3.31 -54.72 -75.55
N ILE A 520 -4.28 -54.88 -76.46
CA ILE A 520 -5.48 -54.03 -76.50
C ILE A 520 -6.39 -54.32 -75.29
N ASP A 521 -6.61 -55.59 -74.98
CA ASP A 521 -7.40 -56.02 -73.82
C ASP A 521 -6.70 -55.67 -72.50
N ASP A 522 -5.38 -55.81 -72.43
CA ASP A 522 -4.57 -55.45 -71.25
C ASP A 522 -4.65 -53.94 -70.94
N ILE A 523 -4.60 -53.08 -71.96
CA ILE A 523 -4.74 -51.62 -71.78
C ILE A 523 -6.15 -51.26 -71.29
N LEU A 524 -7.18 -51.94 -71.81
CA LEU A 524 -8.57 -51.71 -71.42
C LEU A 524 -8.84 -52.18 -69.99
N GLN A 525 -8.26 -53.31 -69.60
CA GLN A 525 -8.28 -53.81 -68.23
C GLN A 525 -7.50 -52.90 -67.27
N PHE A 526 -6.39 -52.32 -67.73
CA PHE A 526 -5.61 -51.33 -66.98
C PHE A 526 -6.37 -50.01 -66.77
N LEU A 527 -7.03 -49.47 -67.81
CA LEU A 527 -7.85 -48.25 -67.67
C LEU A 527 -9.06 -48.46 -66.74
N LYS A 528 -9.71 -49.63 -66.81
CA LYS A 528 -10.78 -50.00 -65.87
C LYS A 528 -10.28 -50.21 -64.44
N SER A 529 -9.07 -50.75 -64.25
CA SER A 529 -8.50 -50.89 -62.91
C SER A 529 -8.11 -49.53 -62.33
N MET A 530 -7.62 -48.59 -63.14
CA MET A 530 -7.40 -47.20 -62.74
C MET A 530 -8.72 -46.49 -62.37
N GLU A 531 -9.80 -46.69 -63.14
CA GLU A 531 -11.12 -46.14 -62.82
C GLU A 531 -11.60 -46.62 -61.44
N ILE A 532 -11.50 -47.93 -61.17
CA ILE A 532 -11.85 -48.54 -59.88
C ILE A 532 -10.96 -48.00 -58.75
N GLN A 533 -9.66 -47.84 -59.00
CA GLN A 533 -8.72 -47.34 -58.00
C GLN A 533 -9.07 -45.90 -57.58
N VAL A 534 -9.29 -44.99 -58.53
CA VAL A 534 -9.67 -43.60 -58.24
C VAL A 534 -11.04 -43.54 -57.55
N GLN A 535 -11.98 -44.39 -57.94
CA GLN A 535 -13.30 -44.48 -57.29
C GLN A 535 -13.19 -44.95 -55.83
N ASN A 536 -12.34 -45.95 -55.55
CA ASN A 536 -12.07 -46.40 -54.19
C ASN A 536 -11.38 -45.31 -53.35
N GLU A 537 -10.47 -44.52 -53.94
CA GLU A 537 -9.82 -43.40 -53.26
C GLU A 537 -10.82 -42.26 -52.93
N ILE A 538 -11.79 -42.00 -53.80
CA ILE A 538 -12.89 -41.05 -53.52
C ILE A 538 -13.73 -41.54 -52.33
N GLN A 539 -14.14 -42.81 -52.33
CA GLN A 539 -14.92 -43.39 -51.23
C GLN A 539 -14.12 -43.38 -49.92
N HIS A 540 -12.83 -43.75 -49.97
CA HIS A 540 -11.97 -43.71 -48.81
C HIS A 540 -11.86 -42.30 -48.24
N THR A 541 -11.71 -41.28 -49.10
CA THR A 541 -11.65 -39.88 -48.68
C THR A 541 -12.94 -39.42 -47.98
N ASP A 542 -14.12 -39.87 -48.45
CA ASP A 542 -15.40 -39.61 -47.78
C ASP A 542 -15.49 -40.24 -46.39
N GLU A 543 -15.07 -41.50 -46.26
CA GLU A 543 -15.03 -42.20 -44.98
C GLU A 543 -14.05 -41.53 -43.99
N GLU A 544 -12.90 -41.03 -44.48
CA GLU A 544 -11.95 -40.27 -43.67
C GLU A 544 -12.53 -38.96 -43.13
N ILE A 545 -13.28 -38.21 -43.97
CA ILE A 545 -13.94 -36.96 -43.57
C ILE A 545 -14.96 -37.23 -42.48
N VAL A 546 -15.80 -38.26 -42.65
CA VAL A 546 -16.83 -38.63 -41.65
C VAL A 546 -16.17 -39.05 -40.34
N ARG A 547 -15.14 -39.90 -40.39
CA ARG A 547 -14.41 -40.35 -39.19
C ARG A 547 -13.82 -39.17 -38.43
N LYS A 548 -13.10 -38.27 -39.10
CA LYS A 548 -12.50 -37.08 -38.46
C LYS A 548 -13.55 -36.11 -37.93
N THR A 549 -14.66 -35.94 -38.64
CA THR A 549 -15.78 -35.10 -38.17
C THR A 549 -16.35 -35.66 -36.87
N ASN A 550 -16.53 -36.98 -36.75
CA ASN A 550 -17.01 -37.62 -35.52
C ASN A 550 -16.02 -37.48 -34.36
N GLU A 551 -14.72 -37.64 -34.61
CA GLU A 551 -13.67 -37.43 -33.59
C GLU A 551 -13.72 -35.99 -33.02
N TYR A 552 -13.70 -34.97 -33.88
CA TYR A 552 -13.70 -33.57 -33.44
C TYR A 552 -15.02 -33.16 -32.79
N THR A 553 -16.16 -33.65 -33.27
CA THR A 553 -17.48 -33.38 -32.65
C THR A 553 -17.62 -34.02 -31.27
N GLN A 554 -17.06 -35.22 -31.06
CA GLN A 554 -16.97 -35.83 -29.73
C GLN A 554 -16.10 -34.98 -28.79
N GLU A 555 -14.93 -34.54 -29.23
CA GLU A 555 -14.05 -33.67 -28.45
C GLU A 555 -14.73 -32.35 -28.06
N ILE A 556 -15.41 -31.69 -29.02
CA ILE A 556 -16.20 -30.48 -28.77
C ILE A 556 -17.29 -30.76 -27.72
N SER A 557 -18.01 -31.88 -27.82
CA SER A 557 -19.10 -32.21 -26.89
C SER A 557 -18.61 -32.40 -25.44
N ILE A 558 -17.40 -32.95 -25.26
CA ILE A 558 -16.78 -33.11 -23.95
C ILE A 558 -16.44 -31.74 -23.37
N LEU A 559 -15.79 -30.88 -24.16
CA LEU A 559 -15.42 -29.53 -23.75
C LEU A 559 -16.66 -28.65 -23.46
N GLU A 560 -17.72 -28.76 -24.27
CA GLU A 560 -18.98 -28.04 -24.05
C GLU A 560 -19.66 -28.47 -22.74
N LYS A 561 -19.58 -29.76 -22.38
CA LYS A 561 -20.08 -30.27 -21.10
C LYS A 561 -19.27 -29.74 -19.91
N GLU A 562 -17.94 -29.78 -20.00
CA GLU A 562 -17.05 -29.25 -18.95
C GLU A 562 -17.25 -27.74 -18.74
N ASP A 563 -17.40 -26.98 -19.83
CA ASP A 563 -17.69 -25.55 -19.79
C ASP A 563 -19.05 -25.26 -19.11
N GLN A 564 -20.09 -26.05 -19.40
CA GLN A 564 -21.39 -25.93 -18.74
C GLN A 564 -21.31 -26.23 -17.24
N GLU A 565 -20.63 -27.30 -16.84
CA GLU A 565 -20.44 -27.65 -15.43
C GLU A 565 -19.69 -26.55 -14.66
N LYS A 566 -18.70 -25.92 -15.30
CA LYS A 566 -17.98 -24.78 -14.73
C LYS A 566 -18.86 -23.54 -14.61
N LYS A 567 -19.62 -23.18 -15.65
CA LYS A 567 -20.54 -22.04 -15.63
C LYS A 567 -21.57 -22.13 -14.49
N VAL A 568 -22.07 -23.32 -14.19
CA VAL A 568 -22.98 -23.54 -13.04
C VAL A 568 -22.29 -23.18 -11.73
N LYS A 569 -21.06 -23.64 -11.50
CA LYS A 569 -20.29 -23.29 -10.29
C LYS A 569 -19.98 -21.79 -10.20
N CYS A 570 -19.69 -21.15 -11.33
CA CYS A 570 -19.45 -19.71 -11.35
C CYS A 570 -20.72 -18.92 -10.99
N LEU A 571 -21.90 -19.43 -11.40
CA LEU A 571 -23.18 -18.85 -10.99
C LEU A 571 -23.47 -19.04 -9.49
N GLU A 572 -23.09 -20.19 -8.91
CA GLU A 572 -23.16 -20.41 -7.46
C GLU A 572 -22.31 -19.38 -6.71
N TYR A 573 -21.04 -19.20 -7.07
CA TYR A 573 -20.17 -18.18 -6.47
C TYR A 573 -20.71 -16.76 -6.63
N GLN A 574 -21.36 -16.45 -7.77
CA GLN A 574 -21.98 -15.15 -7.99
C GLN A 574 -23.17 -14.91 -7.05
N ASN A 575 -23.94 -15.96 -6.73
CA ASN A 575 -25.06 -15.86 -5.81
C ASN A 575 -24.58 -15.75 -4.37
N ASP A 576 -23.59 -16.56 -3.98
CA ASP A 576 -22.95 -16.47 -2.65
C ASP A 576 -22.37 -15.08 -2.42
N LEU A 577 -21.71 -14.51 -3.43
CA LEU A 577 -21.16 -13.15 -3.36
C LEU A 577 -22.26 -12.11 -3.08
N LYS A 578 -23.40 -12.20 -3.76
CA LYS A 578 -24.53 -11.27 -3.54
C LYS A 578 -25.10 -11.39 -2.13
N GLU A 579 -25.26 -12.62 -1.63
CA GLU A 579 -25.78 -12.86 -0.28
C GLU A 579 -24.83 -12.30 0.79
N VAL A 580 -23.53 -12.54 0.64
CA VAL A 580 -22.51 -12.04 1.56
C VAL A 580 -22.38 -10.51 1.48
N GLU A 581 -22.48 -9.92 0.28
CA GLU A 581 -22.49 -8.45 0.11
C GLU A 581 -23.73 -7.81 0.77
N GLU A 582 -24.90 -8.46 0.74
CA GLU A 582 -26.09 -7.98 1.46
C GLU A 582 -25.89 -8.03 2.98
N GLN A 583 -25.30 -9.11 3.51
CA GLN A 583 -24.97 -9.23 4.93
C GLN A 583 -23.95 -8.17 5.36
N TYR A 584 -22.94 -7.92 4.52
CA TYR A 584 -21.93 -6.89 4.73
C TYR A 584 -22.56 -5.49 4.85
N ASN A 585 -23.49 -5.15 3.96
CA ASN A 585 -24.17 -3.85 4.00
C ASN A 585 -24.99 -3.67 5.29
N LYS A 586 -25.73 -4.69 5.73
CA LYS A 586 -26.48 -4.65 7.00
C LYS A 586 -25.55 -4.47 8.20
N LEU A 587 -24.40 -5.13 8.19
CA LEU A 587 -23.39 -4.98 9.24
C LEU A 587 -22.79 -3.57 9.26
N GLN A 588 -22.52 -2.99 8.09
CA GLN A 588 -22.03 -1.61 7.97
C GLN A 588 -23.02 -0.59 8.55
N GLU A 589 -24.32 -0.74 8.26
CA GLU A 589 -25.36 0.10 8.86
C GLU A 589 -25.39 -0.02 10.39
N TYR A 590 -25.21 -1.24 10.93
CA TYR A 590 -25.18 -1.47 12.38
C TYR A 590 -23.95 -0.84 13.05
N ILE A 591 -22.77 -0.98 12.44
CA ILE A 591 -21.53 -0.33 12.91
C ILE A 591 -21.70 1.19 12.95
N LEU A 592 -22.27 1.77 11.89
CA LEU A 592 -22.53 3.21 11.84
C LEU A 592 -23.48 3.66 12.96
N TRP A 593 -24.53 2.87 13.23
CA TRP A 593 -25.44 3.14 14.35
C TRP A 593 -24.71 3.09 15.70
N LEU A 594 -23.85 2.10 15.93
CA LEU A 594 -23.04 2.00 17.16
C LEU A 594 -22.12 3.22 17.32
N GLU A 595 -21.42 3.64 16.26
CA GLU A 595 -20.53 4.81 16.28
C GLU A 595 -21.29 6.10 16.59
N GLN A 596 -22.45 6.31 15.97
CA GLN A 596 -23.32 7.45 16.27
C GLN A 596 -23.82 7.43 17.71
N LYS A 597 -24.21 6.24 18.22
CA LYS A 597 -24.70 6.08 19.59
C LYS A 597 -23.60 6.40 20.61
N ILE A 598 -22.38 5.94 20.38
CA ILE A 598 -21.20 6.24 21.21
C ILE A 598 -20.91 7.74 21.18
N SER A 599 -20.89 8.36 20.01
CA SER A 599 -20.66 9.80 19.85
C SER A 599 -21.70 10.63 20.61
N ASN A 600 -22.98 10.29 20.48
CA ASN A 600 -24.06 10.98 21.20
C ASN A 600 -23.94 10.83 22.73
N ASN A 601 -23.52 9.67 23.23
CA ASN A 601 -23.33 9.47 24.67
C ASN A 601 -22.11 10.25 25.18
N ASN A 602 -21.02 10.35 24.41
CA ASN A 602 -19.87 11.20 24.75
C ASN A 602 -20.23 12.69 24.78
N LEU A 603 -20.98 13.17 23.79
CA LEU A 603 -21.47 14.56 23.75
C LEU A 603 -22.31 14.88 24.98
N LYS A 604 -23.20 13.97 25.40
CA LYS A 604 -23.97 14.15 26.64
C LYS A 604 -23.07 14.32 27.85
N ILE A 605 -22.02 13.50 27.99
CA ILE A 605 -21.08 13.62 29.12
C ILE A 605 -20.38 14.99 29.09
N GLU A 606 -19.95 15.45 27.92
CA GLU A 606 -19.32 16.76 27.73
C GLU A 606 -20.28 17.91 28.08
N ASP A 607 -21.51 17.88 27.57
CA ASP A 607 -22.56 18.86 27.87
C ASP A 607 -22.81 18.94 29.39
N TYR A 608 -22.91 17.80 30.08
CA TYR A 608 -23.09 17.78 31.54
C TYR A 608 -21.88 18.33 32.31
N HIS A 609 -20.66 18.09 31.84
CA HIS A 609 -19.47 18.68 32.44
C HIS A 609 -19.45 20.21 32.27
N ASN A 610 -19.83 20.71 31.09
CA ASN A 610 -19.89 22.14 30.82
C ASN A 610 -20.97 22.84 31.66
N GLU A 611 -22.19 22.30 31.71
CA GLU A 611 -23.26 22.81 32.58
C GLU A 611 -22.84 22.82 34.06
N ARG A 612 -22.09 21.81 34.51
CA ARG A 612 -21.55 21.77 35.87
C ARG A 612 -20.48 22.83 36.13
N CYS A 613 -19.59 23.07 35.18
CA CYS A 613 -18.57 24.12 35.31
C CYS A 613 -19.21 25.49 35.51
N GLU A 614 -20.27 25.82 34.76
CA GLU A 614 -21.03 27.05 34.93
C GLU A 614 -21.73 27.12 36.31
N ALA A 615 -22.37 26.02 36.74
CA ALA A 615 -23.01 25.93 38.04
C ALA A 615 -22.01 26.11 39.21
N HIS A 616 -20.84 25.46 39.13
CA HIS A 616 -19.77 25.60 40.12
C HIS A 616 -19.23 27.03 40.20
N GLN A 617 -19.13 27.75 39.07
CA GLN A 617 -18.71 29.14 39.07
C GLN A 617 -19.68 30.01 39.89
N MET A 618 -20.99 29.86 39.67
CA MET A 618 -22.02 30.58 40.45
C MET A 618 -21.97 30.22 41.93
N TRP A 619 -21.73 28.94 42.26
CA TRP A 619 -21.60 28.48 43.64
C TRP A 619 -20.39 29.08 44.36
N ILE A 620 -19.22 29.14 43.70
CA ILE A 620 -18.01 29.77 44.25
C ILE A 620 -18.24 31.27 44.53
N GLU A 621 -18.92 31.97 43.62
CA GLU A 621 -19.29 33.37 43.82
C GLU A 621 -20.20 33.54 45.04
N PHE A 622 -21.22 32.69 45.17
CA PHE A 622 -22.12 32.67 46.34
C PHE A 622 -21.37 32.45 47.66
N LEU A 623 -20.43 31.49 47.72
CA LEU A 623 -19.63 31.24 48.91
C LEU A 623 -18.76 32.45 49.25
N ARG A 624 -18.14 33.07 48.24
CA ARG A 624 -17.30 34.25 48.43
C ARG A 624 -18.11 35.44 48.96
N THR A 625 -19.28 35.73 48.39
CA THR A 625 -20.14 36.82 48.87
C THR A 625 -20.66 36.56 50.27
N SER A 626 -21.05 35.33 50.56
CA SER A 626 -21.59 34.95 51.88
C SER A 626 -20.51 34.96 52.97
N GLN A 627 -19.28 34.55 52.65
CA GLN A 627 -18.15 34.62 53.59
C GLN A 627 -17.73 36.08 53.86
N ASN A 628 -17.72 36.92 52.83
CA ASN A 628 -17.46 38.35 53.01
C ASN A 628 -18.49 39.01 53.94
N MET A 629 -19.77 38.61 53.83
CA MET A 629 -20.83 39.05 54.74
C MET A 629 -20.61 38.58 56.17
N VAL A 630 -20.22 37.32 56.38
CA VAL A 630 -19.91 36.80 57.72
C VAL A 630 -18.74 37.58 58.34
N ASN A 631 -17.63 37.75 57.60
CA ASN A 631 -16.47 38.53 58.06
C ASN A 631 -16.85 39.98 58.39
N PHE A 632 -17.76 40.56 57.60
CA PHE A 632 -18.27 41.91 57.83
C PHE A 632 -19.16 42.00 59.09
N LEU A 633 -20.04 41.02 59.32
CA LEU A 633 -20.83 40.93 60.55
C LEU A 633 -19.94 40.74 61.79
N GLU A 634 -18.87 39.96 61.68
CA GLU A 634 -17.85 39.81 62.74
C GLU A 634 -17.12 41.14 63.01
N PHE A 635 -16.71 41.86 61.97
CA PHE A 635 -16.14 43.20 62.10
C PHE A 635 -17.11 44.19 62.78
N LEU A 636 -18.39 44.16 62.40
CA LEU A 636 -19.42 45.00 63.02
C LEU A 636 -19.63 44.64 64.51
N LYS A 637 -19.56 43.36 64.86
CA LYS A 637 -19.64 42.90 66.25
C LYS A 637 -18.48 43.43 67.11
N GLU A 638 -17.26 43.45 66.57
CA GLU A 638 -16.08 44.07 67.21
C GLU A 638 -16.21 45.60 67.31
N ALA A 639 -16.68 46.24 66.24
CA ALA A 639 -16.92 47.68 66.16
C ALA A 639 -17.96 48.15 67.19
N VAL A 640 -19.11 47.48 67.30
CA VAL A 640 -20.17 47.80 68.29
C VAL A 640 -19.66 47.65 69.72
N SER A 641 -18.74 46.71 69.96
CA SER A 641 -18.10 46.52 71.26
C SER A 641 -17.16 47.68 71.62
N ASN A 642 -16.37 48.18 70.66
CA ASN A 642 -15.28 49.14 70.90
C ASN A 642 -15.61 50.62 70.63
N TYR A 643 -16.63 50.93 69.81
CA TYR A 643 -16.94 52.31 69.40
C TYR A 643 -17.88 53.08 70.34
N SER A 644 -17.84 54.41 70.20
CA SER A 644 -18.68 55.38 70.93
C SER A 644 -20.13 55.38 70.43
N PHE A 645 -21.08 55.87 71.23
CA PHE A 645 -22.52 55.87 70.90
C PHE A 645 -22.85 56.58 69.57
N ILE A 646 -22.12 57.66 69.25
CA ILE A 646 -22.29 58.44 68.01
C ILE A 646 -21.85 57.62 66.79
N GLN A 647 -20.74 56.88 66.90
CA GLN A 647 -20.24 56.00 65.84
C GLN A 647 -21.21 54.83 65.61
N ILE A 648 -21.78 54.26 66.67
CA ILE A 648 -22.77 53.17 66.58
C ILE A 648 -24.07 53.63 65.90
N SER A 649 -24.56 54.84 66.19
CA SER A 649 -25.75 55.40 65.53
C SER A 649 -25.54 55.59 64.02
N LYS A 650 -24.36 56.05 63.60
CA LYS A 650 -24.00 56.21 62.17
C LYS A 650 -23.88 54.88 61.45
N ILE A 651 -23.29 53.87 62.09
CA ILE A 651 -23.19 52.50 61.56
C ILE A 651 -24.60 51.90 61.38
N ASN A 652 -25.49 52.07 62.36
CA ASN A 652 -26.89 51.64 62.25
C ASN A 652 -27.64 52.32 61.11
N ALA A 653 -27.38 53.61 60.85
CA ALA A 653 -28.00 54.33 59.74
C ALA A 653 -27.50 53.86 58.35
N VAL A 654 -26.26 53.36 58.25
CA VAL A 654 -25.75 52.71 57.02
C VAL A 654 -26.36 51.33 56.87
N LEU A 655 -26.37 50.51 57.93
CA LEU A 655 -27.00 49.18 57.93
C LEU A 655 -28.49 49.21 57.59
N ALA A 656 -29.23 50.21 58.10
CA ALA A 656 -30.65 50.38 57.83
C ALA A 656 -30.94 50.69 56.34
N ARG A 657 -30.01 51.35 55.63
CA ARG A 657 -30.16 51.69 54.20
C ARG A 657 -30.05 50.47 53.28
N TYR A 658 -29.36 49.41 53.72
CA TYR A 658 -29.17 48.18 52.97
C TYR A 658 -30.00 47.01 53.51
N LYS A 659 -30.98 47.30 54.39
CA LYS A 659 -31.78 46.29 55.10
C LYS A 659 -32.83 45.60 54.23
N ASN A 660 -33.19 46.21 53.09
CA ASN A 660 -34.19 45.70 52.17
C ASN A 660 -33.55 45.43 50.80
N ASP A 661 -32.85 44.31 50.68
CA ASP A 661 -32.51 43.77 49.36
C ASP A 661 -33.55 42.71 48.99
N ASP A 662 -34.39 43.01 48.00
CA ASP A 662 -35.46 42.13 47.48
C ASP A 662 -34.91 40.94 46.66
N ASN A 663 -33.76 40.39 47.05
CA ASN A 663 -33.25 39.16 46.44
C ASN A 663 -33.72 37.94 47.24
N GLU A 664 -33.92 36.83 46.52
CA GLU A 664 -34.50 35.58 47.03
C GLU A 664 -33.76 35.01 48.27
N PHE A 665 -32.53 35.49 48.51
CA PHE A 665 -31.63 35.03 49.56
C PHE A 665 -31.39 36.04 50.70
N GLY A 666 -31.87 37.29 50.60
CA GLY A 666 -31.74 38.31 51.64
C GLY A 666 -30.31 38.76 51.97
N ILE A 667 -29.38 38.64 51.01
CA ILE A 667 -27.95 38.95 51.16
C ILE A 667 -27.59 40.07 50.17
N PRO A 668 -26.95 41.19 50.57
CA PRO A 668 -26.57 42.25 49.65
C PRO A 668 -25.74 41.73 48.47
N THR A 669 -26.02 42.21 47.25
CA THR A 669 -25.22 41.85 46.07
C THR A 669 -23.76 42.30 46.23
N SER A 670 -22.80 41.64 45.54
CA SER A 670 -21.36 41.94 45.67
C SER A 670 -21.02 43.42 45.46
N GLU A 671 -21.71 44.08 44.52
CA GLU A 671 -21.58 45.51 44.25
C GLU A 671 -22.09 46.35 45.43
N LYS A 672 -23.26 46.03 46.00
CA LYS A 672 -23.82 46.73 47.16
C LYS A 672 -22.98 46.54 48.40
N LEU A 673 -22.44 45.34 48.62
CA LEU A 673 -21.45 45.05 49.66
C LEU A 673 -20.20 45.92 49.53
N THR A 674 -19.68 46.04 48.30
CA THR A 674 -18.50 46.85 48.03
C THR A 674 -18.76 48.34 48.29
N VAL A 675 -19.93 48.85 47.90
CA VAL A 675 -20.35 50.23 48.15
C VAL A 675 -20.53 50.48 49.66
N MET A 676 -21.19 49.56 50.36
CA MET A 676 -21.38 49.62 51.81
C MET A 676 -20.03 49.61 52.56
N LEU A 677 -19.07 48.79 52.12
CA LEU A 677 -17.71 48.75 52.67
C LEU A 677 -16.95 50.06 52.44
N LEU A 678 -17.08 50.67 51.26
CA LEU A 678 -16.50 51.97 50.94
C LEU A 678 -17.09 53.09 51.81
N GLU A 679 -18.40 53.11 52.03
CA GLU A 679 -19.06 54.11 52.89
C GLU A 679 -18.60 54.00 54.35
N LEU A 680 -18.43 52.78 54.86
CA LEU A 680 -17.95 52.55 56.23
C LEU A 680 -16.46 52.89 56.39
N GLN A 681 -15.62 52.62 55.39
CA GLN A 681 -14.23 53.08 55.37
C GLN A 681 -14.12 54.61 55.35
N GLN A 682 -14.97 55.30 54.58
CA GLN A 682 -14.98 56.76 54.56
C GLN A 682 -15.41 57.38 55.90
N LEU A 683 -16.29 56.72 56.66
CA LEU A 683 -16.69 57.16 57.99
C LEU A 683 -15.52 57.12 59.00
N ASN A 684 -14.63 56.13 58.90
CA ASN A 684 -13.40 56.06 59.71
C ASN A 684 -12.37 57.12 59.28
N LEU A 685 -12.25 57.41 57.97
CA LEU A 685 -11.28 58.40 57.47
C LEU A 685 -11.64 59.86 57.80
N LYS A 686 -12.93 60.18 57.98
CA LYS A 686 -13.37 61.54 58.31
C LYS A 686 -12.94 61.99 59.71
N GLU A 687 -12.78 61.08 60.68
CA GLU A 687 -12.34 61.42 62.05
C GLU A 687 -10.84 61.77 62.13
N ASP A 688 -10.00 61.30 61.20
CA ASP A 688 -8.57 61.68 61.15
C ASP A 688 -8.33 63.07 60.52
N SER A 689 -9.31 63.59 59.77
CA SER A 689 -9.21 64.88 59.07
C SER A 689 -9.65 66.10 59.90
N GLU A 690 -10.21 65.90 61.10
CA GLU A 690 -10.60 67.00 62.00
C GLU A 690 -9.42 67.60 62.80
N LYS A 691 -8.16 67.21 62.50
CA LYS A 691 -6.96 67.81 63.11
C LYS A 691 -6.30 68.93 62.30
N TYR A 692 -6.73 69.22 61.07
CA TYR A 692 -6.21 70.35 60.28
C TYR A 692 -7.28 70.91 59.32
N SER A 693 -8.10 71.88 59.75
CA SER A 693 -9.12 72.50 58.88
C SER A 693 -9.04 74.02 58.72
N ASP A 694 -7.85 74.62 58.81
CA ASP A 694 -7.67 76.06 58.53
C ASP A 694 -7.38 76.40 57.04
N VAL A 695 -7.45 75.45 56.10
CA VAL A 695 -7.12 75.72 54.67
C VAL A 695 -8.29 75.47 53.70
N ALA A 696 -9.40 74.91 54.16
CA ALA A 696 -10.55 74.55 53.31
C ALA A 696 -11.54 75.69 53.02
N GLN A 697 -11.20 76.95 53.31
CA GLN A 697 -12.04 78.11 52.95
C GLN A 697 -11.82 78.63 51.52
N SER A 698 -10.99 77.98 50.71
CA SER A 698 -10.53 78.57 49.43
C SER A 698 -11.22 78.03 48.16
N LEU A 699 -12.17 77.08 48.22
CA LEU A 699 -12.63 76.38 47.01
C LEU A 699 -14.14 76.19 46.85
N ASN A 700 -14.99 76.94 47.56
CA ASN A 700 -16.44 76.94 47.32
C ASN A 700 -16.90 78.11 46.43
N LYS A 701 -16.91 77.88 45.12
CA LYS A 701 -17.85 78.52 44.19
C LYS A 701 -18.30 77.49 43.18
N GLU A 702 -19.52 76.98 43.33
CA GLU A 702 -20.48 76.81 42.22
C GLU A 702 -21.88 76.38 42.73
N ARG A 703 -22.88 76.72 41.91
CA ARG A 703 -24.32 76.88 42.19
C ARG A 703 -25.05 75.67 42.80
N LEU A 704 -25.92 75.96 43.77
CA LEU A 704 -27.06 75.12 44.17
C LEU A 704 -28.23 75.32 43.18
N ARG A 705 -28.91 74.22 42.83
CA ARG A 705 -30.19 74.24 42.10
C ARG A 705 -31.34 74.47 43.09
N THR A 706 -32.43 75.08 42.60
CA THR A 706 -33.59 75.52 43.39
C THR A 706 -34.63 74.44 43.58
N ASP A 707 -35.44 74.61 44.64
CA ASP A 707 -36.46 73.72 45.21
C ASP A 707 -37.65 73.35 44.28
N GLU A 708 -37.56 73.65 42.98
CA GLU A 708 -38.56 73.27 41.97
C GLU A 708 -38.21 71.95 41.26
N GLU A 709 -36.99 71.43 41.43
CA GLU A 709 -36.53 70.19 40.78
C GLU A 709 -36.72 68.90 41.62
N ILE A 710 -37.28 68.99 42.84
CA ILE A 710 -37.53 67.81 43.68
C ILE A 710 -39.01 67.75 44.05
N GLY A 711 -39.78 67.13 43.14
CA GLY A 711 -41.20 66.86 43.31
C GLY A 711 -41.51 65.93 44.48
N VAL A 712 -42.61 66.27 45.15
CA VAL A 712 -43.18 65.67 46.36
C VAL A 712 -43.76 64.28 46.08
N GLY A 713 -43.37 63.29 46.89
CA GLY A 713 -43.92 61.94 46.86
C GLY A 713 -43.59 61.16 48.13
N HIS A 714 -44.26 61.51 49.23
CA HIS A 714 -44.28 60.70 50.45
C HIS A 714 -45.09 59.40 50.20
N ILE A 715 -44.47 58.25 50.48
CA ILE A 715 -45.19 57.03 50.86
C ILE A 715 -44.65 56.62 52.21
N ASP A 716 -45.51 56.76 53.22
CA ASP A 716 -45.29 56.31 54.59
C ASP A 716 -45.14 54.79 54.63
N ASN A 717 -44.03 54.32 55.20
CA ASN A 717 -43.90 52.96 55.70
C ASN A 717 -43.61 53.04 57.21
N ASP A 718 -44.70 53.17 57.97
CA ASP A 718 -44.71 52.88 59.40
C ASP A 718 -44.42 51.39 59.63
N LYS A 719 -43.18 51.07 60.00
CA LYS A 719 -42.83 49.87 60.75
C LYS A 719 -41.71 50.19 61.74
N ASP A 720 -42.09 50.28 63.01
CA ASP A 720 -41.25 50.25 64.21
C ASP A 720 -40.09 51.27 64.27
N TYR A 721 -40.42 52.56 64.23
CA TYR A 721 -39.49 53.59 64.69
C TYR A 721 -39.24 53.44 66.19
N ILE A 722 -37.98 53.19 66.54
CA ILE A 722 -37.47 53.27 67.91
C ILE A 722 -37.63 54.73 68.38
N ASP A 723 -38.48 54.91 69.38
CA ASP A 723 -38.82 56.19 70.02
C ASP A 723 -37.58 56.83 70.68
N LEU A 724 -36.96 57.78 69.99
CA LEU A 724 -35.74 58.48 70.43
C LEU A 724 -36.01 59.64 71.41
N GLU A 725 -37.26 59.89 71.81
CA GLU A 725 -37.60 60.97 72.75
C GLU A 725 -37.49 60.57 74.24
N LYS A 726 -37.09 59.33 74.57
CA LYS A 726 -36.96 58.87 75.97
C LYS A 726 -35.57 59.00 76.60
N PHE A 727 -34.63 59.73 76.00
CA PHE A 727 -33.26 59.81 76.51
C PHE A 727 -32.73 61.23 76.69
N GLN A 728 -33.32 61.95 77.66
CA GLN A 728 -32.67 63.09 78.30
C GLN A 728 -32.13 62.64 79.67
N GLY A 729 -30.87 62.20 79.71
CA GLY A 729 -30.18 61.87 80.96
C GLY A 729 -29.00 60.93 80.76
N GLU A 730 -27.87 61.24 81.39
CA GLU A 730 -26.58 60.55 81.31
C GLU A 730 -26.56 59.13 81.93
N ASP A 731 -27.47 58.23 81.53
CA ASP A 731 -27.49 56.85 82.04
C ASP A 731 -26.68 55.91 81.13
N ARG A 732 -25.40 55.70 81.48
CA ARG A 732 -24.51 54.68 80.88
C ARG A 732 -25.09 53.26 80.88
N ARG A 733 -26.13 53.00 81.71
CA ARG A 733 -26.84 51.72 81.81
C ARG A 733 -27.65 51.37 80.55
N ASN A 734 -28.14 52.36 79.81
CA ASN A 734 -28.97 52.10 78.63
C ASN A 734 -28.13 51.81 77.38
N VAL A 735 -26.95 52.43 77.23
CA VAL A 735 -26.01 52.14 76.13
C VAL A 735 -25.56 50.68 76.15
N LYS A 736 -25.35 50.09 77.34
CA LYS A 736 -24.98 48.67 77.47
C LYS A 736 -26.07 47.74 76.93
N TYR A 737 -27.33 47.99 77.31
CA TYR A 737 -28.49 47.22 76.86
C TYR A 737 -28.70 47.33 75.33
N TYR A 738 -28.52 48.52 74.75
CA TYR A 738 -28.58 48.70 73.29
C TYR A 738 -27.45 47.99 72.55
N LYS A 739 -26.22 47.99 73.10
CA LYS A 739 -25.11 47.20 72.53
C LYS A 739 -25.41 45.71 72.55
N GLU A 740 -25.98 45.19 73.65
CA GLU A 740 -26.38 43.78 73.77
C GLU A 740 -27.45 43.38 72.74
N GLN A 741 -28.50 44.20 72.55
CA GLN A 741 -29.53 43.92 71.52
C GLN A 741 -29.00 43.96 70.09
N LEU A 742 -28.08 44.88 69.77
CA LEU A 742 -27.47 44.96 68.44
C LEU A 742 -26.55 43.76 68.18
N ILE A 743 -25.79 43.32 69.18
CA ILE A 743 -24.95 42.12 69.08
C ILE A 743 -25.83 40.88 68.87
N GLU A 744 -26.93 40.73 69.61
CA GLU A 744 -27.87 39.61 69.45
C GLU A 744 -28.48 39.56 68.03
N LEU A 745 -28.82 40.73 67.46
CA LEU A 745 -29.33 40.83 66.09
C LEU A 745 -28.26 40.48 65.04
N ILE A 746 -27.01 40.92 65.25
CA ILE A 746 -25.86 40.56 64.40
C ILE A 746 -25.61 39.05 64.45
N GLU A 747 -25.60 38.46 65.64
CA GLU A 747 -25.42 37.01 65.83
C GLU A 747 -26.54 36.19 65.16
N LYS A 748 -27.78 36.68 65.21
CA LYS A 748 -28.90 36.03 64.52
C LYS A 748 -28.78 36.09 62.99
N MET A 749 -28.31 37.21 62.44
CA MET A 749 -28.03 37.33 61.00
C MET A 749 -26.85 36.43 60.59
N GLU A 750 -25.79 36.42 61.37
CA GLU A 750 -24.62 35.56 61.18
C GLU A 750 -25.02 34.07 61.19
N HIS A 751 -25.84 33.65 62.17
CA HIS A 751 -26.35 32.29 62.27
C HIS A 751 -27.21 31.90 61.06
N ASN A 752 -28.09 32.79 60.58
CA ASN A 752 -28.91 32.54 59.41
C ASN A 752 -28.08 32.37 58.13
N ILE A 753 -27.08 33.23 57.91
CA ILE A 753 -26.18 33.15 56.75
C ILE A 753 -25.35 31.86 56.81
N LYS A 754 -24.76 31.54 57.98
CA LYS A 754 -24.01 30.28 58.17
C LYS A 754 -24.89 29.04 57.93
N LYS A 755 -26.15 29.06 58.36
CA LYS A 755 -27.12 27.98 58.10
C LYS A 755 -27.45 27.85 56.61
N GLN A 756 -27.66 28.97 55.90
CA GLN A 756 -27.89 28.96 54.45
C GLN A 756 -26.68 28.43 53.68
N ILE A 757 -25.46 28.82 54.06
CA ILE A 757 -24.22 28.27 53.49
C ILE A 757 -24.20 26.74 53.66
N GLN A 758 -24.48 26.22 54.86
CA GLN A 758 -24.47 24.78 55.10
C GLN A 758 -25.54 24.05 54.26
N THR A 759 -26.76 24.60 54.15
CA THR A 759 -27.82 23.97 53.35
C THR A 759 -27.43 23.92 51.87
N ARG A 760 -26.81 24.98 51.32
CA ARG A 760 -26.31 24.99 49.94
C ARG A 760 -25.14 24.04 49.71
N ILE A 761 -24.26 23.86 50.69
CA ILE A 761 -23.19 22.85 50.63
C ILE A 761 -23.82 21.45 50.56
N ASP A 762 -24.80 21.15 51.40
CA ASP A 762 -25.45 19.84 51.42
C ASP A 762 -26.23 19.56 50.11
N GLU A 763 -26.89 20.57 49.53
CA GLU A 763 -27.53 20.50 48.21
C GLU A 763 -26.51 20.24 47.09
N GLU A 764 -25.36 20.92 47.10
CA GLU A 764 -24.31 20.76 46.09
C GLU A 764 -23.63 19.39 46.16
N ILE A 765 -23.39 18.88 47.38
CA ILE A 765 -22.87 17.51 47.60
C ILE A 765 -23.83 16.48 46.99
N LYS A 766 -25.13 16.60 47.30
CA LYS A 766 -26.15 15.68 46.77
C LYS A 766 -26.23 15.74 45.24
N LEU A 767 -26.22 16.93 44.66
CA LEU A 767 -26.23 17.10 43.22
C LEU A 767 -24.97 16.48 42.58
N ASN A 768 -23.81 16.59 43.23
CA ASN A 768 -22.56 15.97 42.76
C ASN A 768 -22.62 14.44 42.80
N ASP A 769 -23.18 13.86 43.87
CA ASP A 769 -23.39 12.42 43.97
C ASP A 769 -24.33 11.92 42.84
N ASP A 770 -25.46 12.60 42.61
CA ASP A 770 -26.43 12.23 41.57
C ASP A 770 -25.81 12.27 40.14
N ILE A 771 -25.00 13.29 39.84
CA ILE A 771 -24.31 13.37 38.53
C ILE A 771 -23.20 12.33 38.41
N ALA A 772 -22.44 12.07 39.47
CA ALA A 772 -21.42 11.02 39.46
C ALA A 772 -22.04 9.65 39.18
N GLU A 773 -23.19 9.33 39.80
CA GLU A 773 -23.92 8.10 39.49
C GLU A 773 -24.36 8.04 38.02
N PHE A 774 -24.86 9.14 37.47
CA PHE A 774 -25.28 9.21 36.07
C PHE A 774 -24.12 9.03 35.09
N ILE A 775 -22.98 9.70 35.32
CA ILE A 775 -21.76 9.54 34.51
C ILE A 775 -21.28 8.09 34.57
N ILE A 776 -21.26 7.47 35.75
CA ILE A 776 -20.89 6.05 35.90
C ILE A 776 -21.80 5.13 35.07
N ILE A 777 -23.11 5.43 34.99
CA ILE A 777 -24.04 4.65 34.16
C ILE A 777 -23.71 4.82 32.67
N LEU A 778 -23.50 6.05 32.20
CA LEU A 778 -23.15 6.31 30.79
C LEU A 778 -21.78 5.72 30.42
N GLU A 779 -20.79 5.80 31.31
CA GLU A 779 -19.48 5.17 31.09
C GLU A 779 -19.59 3.65 30.97
N LYS A 780 -20.45 3.01 31.77
CA LYS A 780 -20.71 1.57 31.65
C LYS A 780 -21.36 1.24 30.30
N GLU A 781 -22.36 2.01 29.89
CA GLU A 781 -23.00 1.85 28.57
C GLU A 781 -21.98 2.03 27.45
N LEU A 782 -21.12 3.05 27.52
CA LEU A 782 -20.04 3.29 26.57
C LEU A 782 -19.04 2.14 26.53
N ARG A 783 -18.66 1.55 27.66
CA ARG A 783 -17.79 0.37 27.68
C ARG A 783 -18.42 -0.82 26.97
N THR A 784 -19.71 -1.06 27.19
CA THR A 784 -20.45 -2.14 26.51
C THR A 784 -20.55 -1.88 25.01
N LEU A 785 -20.92 -0.67 24.60
CA LEU A 785 -21.04 -0.29 23.20
C LEU A 785 -19.70 -0.32 22.46
N ASN A 786 -18.61 0.14 23.08
CA ASN A 786 -17.28 0.09 22.49
C ASN A 786 -16.79 -1.35 22.31
N LYS A 787 -17.08 -2.24 23.26
CA LYS A 787 -16.77 -3.67 23.14
C LYS A 787 -17.54 -4.30 21.98
N GLU A 788 -18.84 -4.04 21.90
CA GLU A 788 -19.68 -4.53 20.80
C GLU A 788 -19.20 -3.97 19.45
N LEU A 789 -18.83 -2.70 19.37
CA LEU A 789 -18.26 -2.09 18.17
C LEU A 789 -16.97 -2.80 17.72
N GLN A 790 -16.07 -3.14 18.65
CA GLN A 790 -14.86 -3.90 18.32
C GLN A 790 -15.19 -5.29 17.78
N GLU A 791 -16.08 -6.03 18.44
CA GLU A 791 -16.53 -7.37 18.01
C GLU A 791 -17.14 -7.31 16.58
N GLN A 792 -17.98 -6.31 16.30
CA GLN A 792 -18.58 -6.14 14.97
C GLN A 792 -17.54 -5.73 13.90
N LYS A 793 -16.53 -4.92 14.26
CA LYS A 793 -15.43 -4.57 13.34
C LYS A 793 -14.58 -5.79 12.97
N GLU A 794 -14.36 -6.72 13.88
CA GLU A 794 -13.68 -7.99 13.57
C GLU A 794 -14.51 -8.86 12.61
N VAL A 795 -15.81 -9.00 12.86
CA VAL A 795 -16.73 -9.70 11.94
C VAL A 795 -16.72 -9.05 10.56
N ASN A 796 -16.64 -7.72 10.51
CA ASN A 796 -16.61 -6.97 9.26
C ASN A 796 -15.37 -7.26 8.40
N GLU A 797 -14.18 -7.31 9.02
CA GLU A 797 -12.95 -7.69 8.31
C GLU A 797 -12.98 -9.15 7.83
N ASN A 798 -13.55 -10.06 8.62
CA ASN A 798 -13.76 -11.44 8.21
C ASN A 798 -14.66 -11.54 6.97
N ILE A 799 -15.81 -10.87 6.97
CA ILE A 799 -16.74 -10.85 5.81
C ILE A 799 -16.06 -10.22 4.57
N LYS A 800 -15.31 -9.13 4.75
CA LYS A 800 -14.56 -8.48 3.68
C LYS A 800 -13.53 -9.41 3.05
N SER A 801 -12.85 -10.24 3.84
CA SER A 801 -11.94 -11.26 3.33
C SER A 801 -12.66 -12.33 2.50
N ILE A 802 -13.86 -12.75 2.92
CA ILE A 802 -14.70 -13.72 2.21
C ILE A 802 -15.15 -13.14 0.86
N ILE A 803 -15.59 -11.88 0.82
CA ILE A 803 -15.94 -11.16 -0.41
C ILE A 803 -14.75 -11.12 -1.38
N SER A 804 -13.54 -10.81 -0.87
CA SER A 804 -12.34 -10.79 -1.69
C SER A 804 -12.01 -12.17 -2.29
N ASN A 805 -12.14 -13.23 -1.49
CA ASN A 805 -11.90 -14.59 -1.96
C ASN A 805 -12.92 -15.02 -3.01
N LEU A 806 -14.21 -14.72 -2.80
CA LEU A 806 -15.27 -15.02 -3.77
C LEU A 806 -15.07 -14.26 -5.09
N LYS A 807 -14.63 -13.00 -5.04
CA LYS A 807 -14.29 -12.21 -6.25
C LYS A 807 -13.11 -12.83 -7.02
N SER A 808 -12.05 -13.24 -6.32
CA SER A 808 -10.91 -13.93 -6.94
C SER A 808 -11.33 -15.24 -7.60
N LEU A 809 -12.17 -16.04 -6.94
CA LEU A 809 -12.70 -17.28 -7.51
C LEU A 809 -13.56 -17.03 -8.75
N LEU A 810 -14.30 -15.93 -8.78
CA LEU A 810 -15.12 -15.52 -9.93
C LEU A 810 -14.24 -15.13 -11.14
N GLU A 811 -13.15 -14.38 -10.91
CA GLU A 811 -12.18 -14.02 -11.95
C GLU A 811 -11.48 -15.25 -12.54
N GLU A 812 -11.06 -16.20 -11.68
CA GLU A 812 -10.53 -17.49 -12.14
C GLU A 812 -11.56 -18.25 -13.00
N CYS A 813 -12.81 -18.26 -12.55
CA CYS A 813 -13.96 -18.85 -13.25
C CYS A 813 -14.13 -18.28 -14.68
N ASP A 814 -14.16 -16.95 -14.80
CA ASP A 814 -14.32 -16.25 -16.08
C ASP A 814 -13.16 -16.53 -17.03
N SER A 815 -11.94 -16.61 -16.50
CA SER A 815 -10.75 -16.96 -17.28
C SER A 815 -10.83 -18.40 -17.84
N HIS A 816 -11.31 -19.35 -17.03
CA HIS A 816 -11.44 -20.75 -17.42
C HIS A 816 -12.52 -20.93 -18.49
N THR A 817 -13.70 -20.35 -18.29
CA THR A 817 -14.80 -20.38 -19.26
C THR A 817 -14.41 -19.72 -20.59
N SER A 818 -13.65 -18.61 -20.54
CA SER A 818 -13.10 -17.99 -21.74
C SER A 818 -12.13 -18.91 -22.47
N SER A 819 -11.24 -19.59 -21.73
CA SER A 819 -10.31 -20.59 -22.28
C SER A 819 -11.04 -21.75 -22.99
N TYR A 820 -12.09 -22.32 -22.38
CA TYR A 820 -12.89 -23.36 -23.02
C TYR A 820 -13.55 -22.88 -24.31
N THR A 821 -14.10 -21.67 -24.30
CA THR A 821 -14.73 -21.05 -25.47
C THR A 821 -13.73 -20.89 -26.63
N VAL A 822 -12.51 -20.45 -26.33
CA VAL A 822 -11.43 -20.33 -27.33
C VAL A 822 -11.02 -21.70 -27.88
N LYS A 823 -10.82 -22.71 -27.02
CA LYS A 823 -10.46 -24.07 -27.47
C LYS A 823 -11.53 -24.68 -28.38
N ILE A 824 -12.80 -24.55 -28.00
CA ILE A 824 -13.93 -25.03 -28.82
C ILE A 824 -13.94 -24.31 -30.18
N TYR A 825 -13.70 -23.01 -30.21
CA TYR A 825 -13.62 -22.23 -31.45
C TYR A 825 -12.45 -22.67 -32.35
N GLU A 826 -11.26 -22.88 -31.77
CA GLU A 826 -10.08 -23.36 -32.49
C GLU A 826 -10.30 -24.74 -33.10
N ILE A 827 -10.89 -25.68 -32.35
CA ILE A 827 -11.21 -27.02 -32.84
C ILE A 827 -12.24 -26.95 -33.98
N LYS A 828 -13.30 -26.15 -33.84
CA LYS A 828 -14.29 -25.93 -34.92
C LYS A 828 -13.61 -25.39 -36.19
N LYS A 829 -12.71 -24.43 -36.06
CA LYS A 829 -11.97 -23.85 -37.19
C LYS A 829 -11.01 -24.87 -37.84
N GLN A 830 -10.33 -25.70 -37.05
CA GLN A 830 -9.47 -26.77 -37.56
C GLN A 830 -10.28 -27.80 -38.36
N LEU A 831 -11.46 -28.18 -37.85
CA LEU A 831 -12.38 -29.09 -38.53
C LEU A 831 -12.86 -28.50 -39.87
N GLU A 832 -13.29 -27.25 -39.89
CA GLU A 832 -13.72 -26.56 -41.12
C GLU A 832 -12.60 -26.53 -42.17
N TYR A 833 -11.38 -26.21 -41.75
CA TYR A 833 -10.21 -26.22 -42.63
C TYR A 833 -9.90 -27.61 -43.18
N TYR A 834 -9.94 -28.65 -42.32
CA TYR A 834 -9.70 -30.04 -42.72
C TYR A 834 -10.74 -30.52 -43.75
N ILE A 835 -12.02 -30.26 -43.49
CA ILE A 835 -13.13 -30.60 -44.40
C ILE A 835 -12.95 -29.87 -45.73
N SER A 836 -12.64 -28.57 -45.71
CA SER A 836 -12.41 -27.79 -46.93
C SER A 836 -11.26 -28.37 -47.76
N SER A 837 -10.11 -28.61 -47.15
CA SER A 837 -8.93 -29.17 -47.83
C SER A 837 -9.19 -30.56 -48.42
N LYS A 838 -9.86 -31.45 -47.68
CA LYS A 838 -10.18 -32.80 -48.17
C LYS A 838 -11.25 -32.78 -49.26
N ASN A 839 -12.22 -31.87 -49.19
CA ASN A 839 -13.19 -31.67 -50.28
C ASN A 839 -12.54 -31.16 -51.56
N THR A 840 -11.56 -30.26 -51.48
CA THR A 840 -10.79 -29.83 -52.66
C THR A 840 -10.02 -30.99 -53.28
N TYR A 841 -9.38 -31.84 -52.46
CA TYR A 841 -8.69 -33.04 -52.95
C TYR A 841 -9.66 -34.04 -53.59
N LYS A 842 -10.81 -34.27 -52.96
CA LYS A 842 -11.89 -35.09 -53.53
C LYS A 842 -12.35 -34.55 -54.89
N GLN A 843 -12.52 -33.23 -55.03
CA GLN A 843 -12.90 -32.63 -56.31
C GLN A 843 -11.86 -32.89 -57.40
N SER A 844 -10.55 -32.82 -57.09
CA SER A 844 -9.52 -33.19 -58.07
C SER A 844 -9.62 -34.66 -58.50
N LEU A 845 -9.87 -35.59 -57.56
CA LEU A 845 -10.04 -37.01 -57.88
C LEU A 845 -11.31 -37.26 -58.72
N VAL A 846 -12.39 -36.53 -58.48
CA VAL A 846 -13.63 -36.62 -59.28
C VAL A 846 -13.38 -36.15 -60.72
N VAL A 847 -12.57 -35.10 -60.91
CA VAL A 847 -12.16 -34.64 -62.25
C VAL A 847 -11.30 -35.70 -62.93
N GLU A 848 -10.27 -36.22 -62.25
CA GLU A 848 -9.39 -37.28 -62.77
C GLU A 848 -10.16 -38.55 -63.15
N TYR A 849 -11.11 -38.98 -62.31
CA TYR A 849 -12.02 -40.07 -62.61
C TYR A 849 -12.84 -39.81 -63.88
N GLY A 850 -13.34 -38.58 -64.06
CA GLY A 850 -14.08 -38.18 -65.25
C GLY A 850 -13.23 -38.24 -66.52
N GLU A 851 -11.98 -37.75 -66.45
CA GLU A 851 -11.02 -37.78 -67.55
C GLU A 851 -10.65 -39.22 -67.93
N ILE A 852 -10.31 -40.06 -66.95
CA ILE A 852 -9.99 -41.49 -67.18
C ILE A 852 -11.18 -42.20 -67.82
N LYS A 853 -12.39 -41.96 -67.32
CA LYS A 853 -13.61 -42.57 -67.86
C LYS A 853 -13.89 -42.16 -69.30
N GLU A 854 -13.65 -40.89 -69.64
CA GLU A 854 -13.77 -40.40 -71.01
C GLU A 854 -12.71 -41.03 -71.93
N ILE A 855 -11.47 -41.17 -71.46
CA ILE A 855 -10.38 -41.86 -72.17
C ILE A 855 -10.74 -43.33 -72.40
N THR A 856 -11.21 -44.05 -71.37
CA THR A 856 -11.65 -45.45 -71.48
C THR A 856 -12.75 -45.60 -72.53
N LYS A 857 -13.73 -44.70 -72.55
CA LYS A 857 -14.81 -44.69 -73.54
C LYS A 857 -14.31 -44.44 -74.96
N LEU A 858 -13.41 -43.46 -75.15
CA LEU A 858 -12.81 -43.17 -76.46
C LEU A 858 -11.95 -44.35 -76.96
N TYR A 859 -11.21 -45.01 -76.06
CA TYR A 859 -10.41 -46.20 -76.38
C TYR A 859 -11.31 -47.39 -76.77
N GLU A 860 -12.38 -47.64 -76.02
CA GLU A 860 -13.39 -48.66 -76.32
C GLU A 860 -14.04 -48.42 -77.70
N GLN A 861 -14.42 -47.18 -78.02
CA GLN A 861 -15.12 -46.84 -79.27
C GLN A 861 -14.21 -46.82 -80.50
N ASN A 862 -13.00 -46.24 -80.40
CA ASN A 862 -12.16 -45.98 -81.56
C ASN A 862 -11.12 -47.07 -81.83
N ILE A 863 -10.67 -47.82 -80.82
CA ILE A 863 -9.53 -48.75 -80.92
C ILE A 863 -9.98 -50.21 -80.71
N ALA A 864 -10.79 -50.49 -79.70
CA ALA A 864 -11.23 -51.86 -79.43
C ALA A 864 -12.27 -52.35 -80.46
N GLN A 865 -13.29 -51.55 -80.79
CA GLN A 865 -14.31 -51.92 -81.78
C GLN A 865 -13.74 -52.03 -83.21
N THR A 866 -12.80 -51.16 -83.59
CA THR A 866 -12.13 -51.21 -84.90
C THR A 866 -11.14 -52.38 -84.98
N GLY A 867 -10.43 -52.70 -83.89
CA GLY A 867 -9.56 -53.88 -83.79
C GLY A 867 -10.32 -55.21 -83.90
N ILE A 868 -11.54 -55.31 -83.35
CA ILE A 868 -12.43 -56.48 -83.51
C ILE A 868 -12.90 -56.62 -84.96
N GLN A 869 -13.26 -55.52 -85.62
CA GLN A 869 -13.65 -55.53 -87.05
C GLN A 869 -12.48 -55.96 -87.95
N TYR A 870 -11.27 -55.49 -87.68
CA TYR A 870 -10.06 -55.88 -88.43
C TYR A 870 -9.63 -57.33 -88.16
N LYS A 871 -9.76 -57.80 -86.91
CA LYS A 871 -9.48 -59.19 -86.52
C LYS A 871 -10.48 -60.15 -87.17
N ALA A 872 -11.76 -59.84 -87.18
CA ALA A 872 -12.77 -60.62 -87.90
C ALA A 872 -12.45 -60.71 -89.41
N HIS A 873 -11.97 -59.61 -90.01
CA HIS A 873 -11.56 -59.57 -91.41
C HIS A 873 -10.26 -60.35 -91.69
N TYR A 874 -9.32 -60.43 -90.73
CA TYR A 874 -8.07 -61.18 -90.84
C TYR A 874 -8.24 -62.67 -90.53
N ASP A 875 -9.07 -63.03 -89.54
CA ASP A 875 -9.45 -64.41 -89.23
C ASP A 875 -10.28 -65.02 -90.39
N ASP A 876 -11.09 -64.23 -91.09
CA ASP A 876 -11.73 -64.64 -92.35
C ASP A 876 -10.71 -64.91 -93.47
N ILE A 877 -9.65 -64.10 -93.58
CA ILE A 877 -8.56 -64.29 -94.57
C ILE A 877 -7.72 -65.54 -94.25
N ILE A 878 -7.50 -65.86 -92.97
CA ILE A 878 -6.74 -67.05 -92.55
C ILE A 878 -7.57 -68.34 -92.64
N ASN A 879 -8.85 -68.28 -92.28
CA ASN A 879 -9.73 -69.47 -92.29
C ASN A 879 -10.26 -69.82 -93.69
N THR A 880 -10.32 -68.86 -94.62
CA THR A 880 -10.64 -69.13 -96.03
C THR A 880 -9.35 -69.30 -96.83
N ASN A 881 -8.87 -70.54 -96.93
CA ASN A 881 -7.65 -70.90 -97.66
C ASN A 881 -7.81 -70.80 -99.21
N TYR A 882 -8.40 -69.70 -99.71
CA TYR A 882 -8.59 -69.41 -101.12
C TYR A 882 -8.26 -67.95 -101.41
N ALA A 883 -7.25 -67.77 -102.27
CA ALA A 883 -6.92 -66.50 -102.89
C ALA A 883 -8.17 -65.89 -103.56
N ASN A 884 -8.69 -64.79 -103.00
CA ASN A 884 -9.64 -63.94 -103.71
C ASN A 884 -8.87 -63.18 -104.81
N PRO A 885 -9.20 -63.34 -106.10
CA PRO A 885 -8.51 -62.67 -107.20
C PRO A 885 -8.72 -61.14 -107.25
N ASN A 886 -9.60 -60.59 -106.40
CA ASN A 886 -9.92 -59.16 -106.36
C ASN A 886 -9.29 -58.38 -105.19
N ALA A 887 -8.36 -58.98 -104.42
CA ALA A 887 -7.58 -58.21 -103.47
C ALA A 887 -6.70 -57.19 -104.22
N GLN A 888 -6.86 -55.90 -103.90
CA GLN A 888 -6.20 -54.80 -104.60
C GLN A 888 -4.67 -54.93 -104.48
N LEU A 889 -3.96 -54.44 -105.50
CA LEU A 889 -2.50 -54.55 -105.69
C LEU A 889 -1.66 -54.13 -104.46
N TYR A 890 -2.24 -53.34 -103.55
CA TYR A 890 -1.65 -52.85 -102.31
C TYR A 890 -1.39 -53.98 -101.29
N ASP A 891 -2.30 -54.95 -101.19
CA ASP A 891 -2.23 -56.02 -100.16
C ASP A 891 -1.13 -57.05 -100.43
N ARG A 892 -0.77 -57.25 -101.71
CA ARG A 892 0.36 -58.12 -102.10
C ARG A 892 1.73 -57.45 -101.90
N GLN A 893 1.81 -56.13 -101.86
CA GLN A 893 3.06 -55.41 -101.59
C GLN A 893 3.42 -55.43 -100.10
N LEU A 894 2.42 -55.36 -99.20
CA LEU A 894 2.65 -55.47 -97.76
C LEU A 894 3.14 -56.86 -97.33
N LEU A 895 2.61 -57.94 -97.91
CA LEU A 895 3.03 -59.31 -97.55
C LEU A 895 4.50 -59.57 -97.92
N ASN A 896 4.95 -59.08 -99.08
CA ASN A 896 6.34 -59.20 -99.53
C ASN A 896 7.31 -58.30 -98.73
N GLN A 897 6.84 -57.16 -98.20
CA GLN A 897 7.64 -56.37 -97.27
C GLN A 897 7.74 -57.06 -95.90
N TYR A 898 6.70 -57.75 -95.45
CA TYR A 898 6.65 -58.45 -94.17
C TYR A 898 7.67 -59.60 -94.05
N ASP A 899 7.89 -60.35 -95.14
CA ASP A 899 8.88 -61.45 -95.16
C ASP A 899 10.35 -60.97 -95.13
N SER A 900 10.61 -59.70 -95.47
CA SER A 900 11.96 -59.11 -95.43
C SER A 900 12.42 -58.67 -94.03
N TYR A 901 11.54 -58.67 -93.02
CA TYR A 901 11.84 -58.23 -91.64
C TYR A 901 11.88 -59.38 -90.63
N ARG A 902 12.10 -60.61 -91.09
CA ARG A 902 12.03 -61.82 -90.23
C ARG A 902 13.29 -62.08 -89.40
N ASN A 903 14.39 -61.37 -89.66
CA ASN A 903 15.65 -61.55 -88.94
C ASN A 903 15.80 -60.50 -87.81
N PRO A 904 15.88 -60.91 -86.53
CA PRO A 904 15.95 -59.98 -85.39
C PRO A 904 17.18 -59.07 -85.37
N GLU A 905 18.29 -59.49 -85.98
CA GLU A 905 19.59 -58.78 -85.94
C GLU A 905 19.63 -57.53 -86.85
N ASP A 906 18.81 -57.45 -87.91
CA ASP A 906 18.77 -56.29 -88.81
C ASP A 906 17.90 -55.12 -88.28
N LEU A 907 17.02 -55.40 -87.30
CA LEU A 907 16.20 -54.38 -86.62
C LEU A 907 16.99 -53.63 -85.54
N GLU A 908 17.93 -54.30 -84.86
CA GLU A 908 18.82 -53.64 -83.87
C GLU A 908 19.76 -52.63 -84.54
N GLN A 909 20.30 -52.93 -85.74
CA GLN A 909 21.20 -52.01 -86.44
C GLN A 909 20.49 -50.74 -86.96
N LYS A 910 19.20 -50.81 -87.32
CA LYS A 910 18.46 -49.62 -87.78
C LYS A 910 17.92 -48.76 -86.64
N VAL A 911 17.57 -49.36 -85.50
CA VAL A 911 17.15 -48.59 -84.31
C VAL A 911 18.35 -47.89 -83.65
N GLN A 912 19.55 -48.47 -83.72
CA GLN A 912 20.79 -47.81 -83.27
C GLN A 912 21.25 -46.64 -84.18
N GLY A 913 20.76 -46.55 -85.42
CA GLY A 913 21.10 -45.48 -86.36
C GLY A 913 20.32 -44.17 -86.19
N VAL A 914 19.24 -44.14 -85.39
CA VAL A 914 18.35 -42.97 -85.25
C VAL A 914 18.49 -42.28 -83.88
N ILE A 915 19.32 -42.78 -82.96
CA ILE A 915 19.52 -42.21 -81.61
C ILE A 915 20.74 -41.27 -81.52
N ASN A 916 21.50 -41.07 -82.60
CA ASN A 916 22.54 -40.03 -82.63
C ASN A 916 22.06 -38.85 -83.47
N VAL A 917 21.49 -37.83 -82.82
CA VAL A 917 21.81 -36.40 -82.99
C VAL A 917 20.95 -35.57 -82.00
N GLN A 918 21.68 -34.94 -81.07
CA GLN A 918 21.41 -33.67 -80.37
C GLN A 918 20.42 -33.60 -79.20
N GLN A 919 21.00 -33.74 -77.99
CA GLN A 919 20.89 -32.74 -76.91
C GLN A 919 21.46 -31.37 -77.37
N PRO A 920 21.13 -30.22 -76.74
CA PRO A 920 20.51 -30.03 -75.43
C PRO A 920 19.05 -29.58 -75.43
#